data_AF-A0A852XAG4-F1
#
_entry.id   AF-A0A852XAG4-F1
#
_cell.length_a   1.000
_cell.length_b   1.000
_cell.length_c   1.000
_cell.angle_alpha   90.00
_cell.angle_beta   90.00
_cell.angle_gamma   90.00
#
_symmetry.space_group_name_H-M   'P 1'
#
loop_
_entity.id
_entity.type
_entity.pdbx_description
1 polymer ?
#
loop_
_entity_poly.entity_id
_entity_poly.type
_entity_poly.pdbx_seq_one_letter_code
_entity_poly.pdbx_strand_id
1 'polypeptide(L)'
;MRMLQAVPATLGAAATVLLTLPVRPLFEDDAWVADAVLGVLVVLLSGLALRWLTSRAVLVVGGQALASGGYLLHTYVGETTTFGLPTAATIGAVGDLVTDAQQTITEYAAPAPLTPGVAAMLGGIVVLVALAVDLAAATADSPAIAGLPLFSLFLVSTANSDDGLHWGWFVAAALLWLAMLGYQARDSTERWTTVVAGERGGQDADSAHRMLGRQAMQVGVLALAAAVVLPALLPHLPQRYLLDGLGRGGVGGGPGETVRLSTELDLRRSLRSPSTEPVLTYRTDDPTPEPLRVAVVDQIADGRVRMSEPGPQPPGGLEGDPRPEADQDVPRRERKMSVLENGVAAPQLPVPAGLDVLDLGGTSYTVDAAGTVTVTEAPDEYTAVTQEIEPTEEDFPPSLEGAGPRSGADLLALDPASQQAVRELTGQVVSEGAGPLQAARQIQAHLRSSAYTYNLELEPAEDGEDAVLHFLRTRTGYCQQFATTMALMARARGIPARVGVGFLPGTSEGDERIVRASDAHAWPELWFDGVGWVRFEPTPGSDAASTPGYSLPGVDEADGSSGSSEETSSTSTSASSSAAPSAQEDIAAGATDGAPTDDTAPWWRWPLVLLLGLVLALAVLPVTAILVRRRRPEDDAARVEQEWQGLVVRLGDLGMSPPDGATPRQTGAWVQRRVPGDPAATDQVDRVVTTLERARYAPDPAVLPDIGDDVDAILGRARRSRTTGRRARALLWPVEGRRAWSDGWRRLTDRLPFAGR
;
A
#
# COMPACT_ATOMS: atom_id res chain seq x y z
N MET A 1 7.21 -34.62 16.60
CA MET A 1 6.73 -33.89 15.39
C MET A 1 5.82 -32.71 15.70
N ARG A 2 4.69 -32.83 16.42
CA ARG A 2 3.64 -31.78 16.51
C ARG A 2 3.97 -30.46 17.23
N MET A 3 5.09 -30.36 17.96
CA MET A 3 5.47 -29.15 18.72
C MET A 3 6.61 -28.35 18.06
N LEU A 4 7.23 -28.91 17.00
CA LEU A 4 8.35 -28.27 16.31
C LEU A 4 7.89 -27.13 15.39
N GLN A 5 6.64 -27.17 14.91
CA GLN A 5 6.09 -26.20 13.96
C GLN A 5 5.51 -24.92 14.61
N ALA A 6 5.40 -24.86 15.94
CA ALA A 6 4.88 -23.68 16.64
C ALA A 6 5.88 -22.52 16.67
N VAL A 7 7.18 -22.82 16.80
CA VAL A 7 8.23 -21.78 16.82
C VAL A 7 8.36 -21.09 15.46
N PRO A 8 8.43 -21.80 14.32
CA PRO A 8 8.42 -21.15 13.00
C PRO A 8 7.16 -20.32 12.74
N ALA A 9 5.97 -20.82 13.12
CA ALA A 9 4.71 -20.08 12.95
C ALA A 9 4.70 -18.76 13.74
N THR A 10 5.14 -18.78 14.99
CA THR A 10 5.20 -17.57 15.84
C THR A 10 6.23 -16.56 15.36
N LEU A 11 7.42 -17.00 14.95
CA LEU A 11 8.44 -16.12 14.37
C LEU A 11 7.97 -15.51 13.04
N GLY A 12 7.31 -16.30 12.20
CA GLY A 12 6.71 -15.83 10.95
C GLY A 12 5.65 -14.77 11.19
N ALA A 13 4.70 -15.01 12.10
CA ALA A 13 3.67 -14.04 12.46
C ALA A 13 4.26 -12.73 13.02
N ALA A 14 5.28 -12.83 13.88
CA ALA A 14 5.97 -11.65 14.41
C ALA A 14 6.67 -10.84 13.29
N ALA A 15 7.29 -11.53 12.32
CA ALA A 15 7.93 -10.87 11.19
C ALA A 15 6.91 -10.17 10.28
N THR A 16 5.75 -10.80 10.04
CA THR A 16 4.66 -10.18 9.27
C THR A 16 4.17 -8.91 9.95
N VAL A 17 3.86 -8.95 11.26
CA VAL A 17 3.41 -7.77 12.02
C VAL A 17 4.46 -6.65 11.97
N LEU A 18 5.73 -6.99 12.16
CA LEU A 18 6.82 -6.01 12.13
C LEU A 18 6.93 -5.31 10.77
N LEU A 19 6.73 -6.02 9.66
CA LEU A 19 6.78 -5.47 8.31
C LEU A 19 5.50 -4.76 7.86
N THR A 20 4.40 -4.89 8.61
CA THR A 20 3.19 -4.09 8.42
C THR A 20 3.36 -2.65 8.95
N LEU A 21 4.15 -2.48 10.01
CA LEU A 21 4.31 -1.18 10.67
C LEU A 21 4.86 -0.04 9.79
N PRO A 22 5.81 -0.29 8.86
CA PRO A 22 6.36 0.76 7.99
C PRO A 22 5.44 1.17 6.84
N VAL A 23 4.29 0.51 6.66
CA VAL A 23 3.26 0.89 5.67
C VAL A 23 2.38 2.05 6.19
N ARG A 24 2.37 2.29 7.51
CA ARG A 24 1.56 3.33 8.16
C ARG A 24 1.67 4.73 7.55
N PRO A 25 2.88 5.26 7.25
CA PRO A 25 3.02 6.61 6.70
C PRO A 25 2.36 6.80 5.33
N LEU A 26 1.94 5.73 4.66
CA LEU A 26 1.26 5.81 3.36
C LEU A 26 -0.23 6.19 3.49
N PHE A 27 -0.76 6.34 4.71
CA PHE A 27 -2.18 6.62 4.96
C PHE A 27 -2.36 7.66 6.08
N GLU A 28 -3.48 8.39 6.05
CA GLU A 28 -3.80 9.42 7.04
C GLU A 28 -4.17 8.84 8.43
N ASP A 29 -4.68 7.61 8.48
CA ASP A 29 -5.10 6.92 9.72
C ASP A 29 -4.47 5.50 9.82
N ASP A 30 -4.22 5.09 11.06
CA ASP A 30 -3.60 3.83 11.46
C ASP A 30 -4.62 2.75 11.89
N ALA A 31 -5.94 3.04 11.87
CA ALA A 31 -6.98 2.12 12.35
C ALA A 31 -6.88 0.70 11.76
N TRP A 32 -6.52 0.60 10.47
CA TRP A 32 -6.35 -0.68 9.75
C TRP A 32 -5.25 -1.58 10.33
N VAL A 33 -4.26 -1.03 11.04
CA VAL A 33 -3.14 -1.79 11.61
C VAL A 33 -3.62 -2.74 12.70
N ALA A 34 -4.56 -2.29 13.54
CA ALA A 34 -5.13 -3.12 14.59
C ALA A 34 -5.84 -4.35 14.00
N ASP A 35 -6.60 -4.14 12.92
CA ASP A 35 -7.31 -5.20 12.21
C ASP A 35 -6.34 -6.15 11.50
N ALA A 36 -5.31 -5.62 10.85
CA ALA A 36 -4.28 -6.42 10.22
C ALA A 36 -3.56 -7.32 11.25
N VAL A 37 -3.18 -6.79 12.42
CA VAL A 37 -2.53 -7.54 13.50
C VAL A 37 -3.46 -8.62 14.06
N LEU A 38 -4.74 -8.31 14.28
CA LEU A 38 -5.74 -9.29 14.70
C LEU A 38 -5.89 -10.41 13.65
N GLY A 39 -5.90 -10.07 12.36
CA GLY A 39 -5.89 -11.03 11.26
C GLY A 39 -4.69 -11.98 11.29
N VAL A 40 -3.48 -11.47 11.53
CA VAL A 40 -2.28 -12.31 11.70
C VAL A 40 -2.41 -13.24 12.91
N LEU A 41 -2.97 -12.75 14.03
CA LEU A 41 -3.22 -13.58 15.21
C LEU A 41 -4.24 -14.68 14.94
N VAL A 42 -5.30 -14.40 14.17
CA VAL A 42 -6.27 -15.41 13.73
C VAL A 42 -5.57 -16.50 12.91
N VAL A 43 -4.70 -16.14 11.97
CA VAL A 43 -3.91 -17.12 11.17
C VAL A 43 -3.01 -17.98 12.08
N LEU A 44 -2.31 -17.36 13.02
CA LEU A 44 -1.43 -18.06 13.97
C LEU A 44 -2.21 -19.03 14.86
N LEU A 45 -3.26 -18.56 15.53
CA LEU A 45 -4.02 -19.34 16.50
C LEU A 45 -4.80 -20.47 15.83
N SER A 46 -5.44 -20.19 14.69
CA SER A 46 -6.12 -21.24 13.90
C SER A 46 -5.13 -22.27 13.37
N GLY A 47 -3.95 -21.85 12.91
CA GLY A 47 -2.89 -22.76 12.46
C GLY A 47 -2.38 -23.67 13.58
N LEU A 48 -2.11 -23.12 14.77
CA LEU A 48 -1.70 -23.89 15.94
C LEU A 48 -2.80 -24.88 16.39
N ALA A 49 -4.05 -24.45 16.42
CA ALA A 49 -5.19 -25.28 16.80
C ALA A 49 -5.46 -26.40 15.77
N LEU A 50 -5.42 -26.09 14.48
CA LEU A 50 -5.65 -27.07 13.43
C LEU A 50 -4.52 -28.10 13.36
N ARG A 51 -3.25 -27.69 13.49
CA ARG A 51 -2.12 -28.63 13.59
C ARG A 51 -2.18 -29.50 14.86
N TRP A 52 -2.90 -29.04 15.88
CA TRP A 52 -3.20 -29.84 17.06
C TRP A 52 -4.26 -30.92 16.76
N LEU A 53 -5.28 -30.60 15.96
CA LEU A 53 -6.39 -31.50 15.59
C LEU A 53 -6.05 -32.47 14.45
N THR A 54 -5.34 -32.03 13.42
CA THR A 54 -5.12 -32.78 12.18
C THR A 54 -3.65 -32.76 11.73
N SER A 55 -3.23 -33.82 11.06
CA SER A 55 -1.90 -33.92 10.44
C SER A 55 -1.92 -33.68 8.93
N ARG A 56 -3.09 -33.43 8.33
CA ARG A 56 -3.23 -33.18 6.89
C ARG A 56 -3.04 -31.70 6.60
N ALA A 57 -1.99 -31.35 5.86
CA ALA A 57 -1.66 -29.97 5.48
C ALA A 57 -2.85 -29.23 4.83
N VAL A 58 -3.58 -29.89 3.92
CA VAL A 58 -4.75 -29.31 3.23
C VAL A 58 -5.84 -28.85 4.22
N LEU A 59 -6.08 -29.62 5.29
CA LEU A 59 -7.08 -29.26 6.29
C LEU A 59 -6.62 -28.10 7.19
N VAL A 60 -5.31 -28.00 7.44
CA VAL A 60 -4.73 -26.88 8.18
C VAL A 60 -4.86 -25.60 7.36
N VAL A 61 -4.38 -25.61 6.11
CA VAL A 61 -4.42 -24.44 5.22
C VAL A 61 -5.86 -24.02 4.92
N GLY A 62 -6.74 -24.98 4.58
CA GLY A 62 -8.15 -24.69 4.33
C GLY A 62 -8.86 -24.14 5.56
N GLY A 63 -8.59 -24.68 6.75
CA GLY A 63 -9.19 -24.17 7.99
C GLY A 63 -8.66 -22.79 8.38
N GLN A 64 -7.38 -22.49 8.15
CA GLN A 64 -6.82 -21.15 8.36
C GLN A 64 -7.43 -20.13 7.41
N ALA A 65 -7.53 -20.46 6.11
CA ALA A 65 -8.14 -19.60 5.11
C ALA A 65 -9.62 -19.31 5.42
N LEU A 66 -10.38 -20.31 5.91
CA LEU A 66 -11.76 -20.11 6.35
C LEU A 66 -11.85 -19.24 7.61
N ALA A 67 -10.97 -19.44 8.59
CA ALA A 67 -10.96 -18.65 9.82
C ALA A 67 -10.58 -17.18 9.54
N SER A 68 -9.55 -16.94 8.74
CA SER A 68 -9.10 -15.60 8.40
C SER A 68 -10.05 -14.90 7.42
N GLY A 69 -10.62 -15.63 6.46
CA GLY A 69 -11.66 -15.11 5.56
C GLY A 69 -12.93 -14.73 6.32
N GLY A 70 -13.37 -15.56 7.26
CA GLY A 70 -14.50 -15.25 8.16
C GLY A 70 -14.24 -14.04 9.05
N TYR A 71 -13.00 -13.89 9.55
CA TYR A 71 -12.58 -12.70 10.30
C TYR A 71 -12.67 -11.42 9.44
N LEU A 72 -12.13 -11.43 8.22
CA LEU A 72 -12.20 -10.28 7.31
C LEU A 72 -13.64 -9.94 6.95
N LEU A 73 -14.46 -10.95 6.63
CA LEU A 73 -15.89 -10.78 6.34
C LEU A 73 -16.65 -10.16 7.51
N HIS A 74 -16.39 -10.61 8.73
CA HIS A 74 -17.03 -10.06 9.93
C HIS A 74 -16.61 -8.62 10.20
N THR A 75 -15.32 -8.30 10.00
CA THR A 75 -14.75 -6.99 10.32
C THR A 75 -15.22 -5.91 9.35
N TYR A 76 -15.23 -6.21 8.04
CA TYR A 76 -15.52 -5.19 7.01
C TYR A 76 -16.95 -5.26 6.45
N VAL A 77 -17.63 -6.41 6.56
CA VAL A 77 -18.93 -6.65 5.90
C VAL A 77 -19.91 -7.40 6.81
N GLY A 78 -19.69 -7.37 8.12
CA GLY A 78 -20.39 -8.22 9.09
C GLY A 78 -21.91 -8.08 9.06
N GLU A 79 -22.41 -6.88 8.79
CA GLU A 79 -23.85 -6.56 8.75
C GLU A 79 -24.61 -7.28 7.62
N THR A 80 -23.90 -7.72 6.57
CA THR A 80 -24.50 -8.43 5.43
C THR A 80 -24.54 -9.95 5.62
N THR A 81 -23.89 -10.46 6.67
CA THR A 81 -23.77 -11.90 6.92
C THR A 81 -24.90 -12.40 7.81
N THR A 82 -25.47 -13.56 7.48
CA THR A 82 -26.50 -14.19 8.31
C THR A 82 -25.90 -15.41 9.00
N PHE A 83 -25.86 -15.42 10.34
CA PHE A 83 -25.15 -16.44 11.14
C PHE A 83 -23.67 -16.63 10.76
N GLY A 84 -23.03 -15.59 10.21
CA GLY A 84 -21.62 -15.63 9.77
C GLY A 84 -21.38 -16.31 8.43
N LEU A 85 -22.44 -16.68 7.69
CA LEU A 85 -22.34 -17.18 6.32
C LEU A 85 -22.56 -16.05 5.30
N PRO A 86 -21.79 -16.01 4.20
CA PRO A 86 -21.94 -14.99 3.17
C PRO A 86 -23.29 -15.13 2.48
N THR A 87 -23.99 -14.00 2.32
CA THR A 87 -25.24 -13.90 1.56
C THR A 87 -24.97 -13.28 0.19
N ALA A 88 -26.00 -13.17 -0.67
CA ALA A 88 -25.88 -12.43 -1.93
C ALA A 88 -25.52 -10.96 -1.70
N ALA A 89 -25.98 -10.36 -0.59
CA ALA A 89 -25.63 -9.00 -0.21
C ALA A 89 -24.16 -8.86 0.19
N THR A 90 -23.58 -9.90 0.82
CA THR A 90 -22.14 -9.93 1.14
C THR A 90 -21.27 -9.89 -0.09
N ILE A 91 -21.66 -10.56 -1.18
CA ILE A 91 -20.91 -10.53 -2.44
C ILE A 91 -20.92 -9.13 -3.05
N GLY A 92 -22.07 -8.46 -3.04
CA GLY A 92 -22.21 -7.06 -3.49
C GLY A 92 -21.32 -6.12 -2.69
N ALA A 93 -21.41 -6.17 -1.35
CA ALA A 93 -20.64 -5.28 -0.49
C ALA A 93 -19.12 -5.52 -0.55
N VAL A 94 -18.66 -6.76 -0.79
CA VAL A 94 -17.23 -7.01 -1.09
C VAL A 94 -16.83 -6.37 -2.43
N GLY A 95 -17.70 -6.41 -3.44
CA GLY A 95 -17.49 -5.71 -4.72
C GLY A 95 -17.42 -4.19 -4.54
N ASP A 96 -18.26 -3.63 -3.68
CA ASP A 96 -18.27 -2.20 -3.35
C ASP A 96 -16.95 -1.79 -2.67
N LEU A 97 -16.46 -2.59 -1.71
CA LEU A 97 -15.16 -2.36 -1.06
C LEU A 97 -13.97 -2.41 -2.04
N VAL A 98 -14.00 -3.34 -3.00
CA VAL A 98 -12.96 -3.43 -4.03
C VAL A 98 -13.00 -2.21 -4.96
N THR A 99 -14.19 -1.78 -5.34
CA THR A 99 -14.38 -0.59 -6.21
C THR A 99 -13.93 0.67 -5.49
N ASP A 100 -14.29 0.83 -4.22
CA ASP A 100 -13.87 1.93 -3.33
C ASP A 100 -12.34 1.97 -3.16
N ALA A 101 -11.71 0.81 -2.90
CA ALA A 101 -10.25 0.71 -2.81
C ALA A 101 -9.57 1.09 -4.12
N GLN A 102 -10.07 0.57 -5.25
CA GLN A 102 -9.53 0.86 -6.58
C GLN A 102 -9.65 2.36 -6.88
N GLN A 103 -10.82 2.96 -6.67
CA GLN A 103 -11.03 4.39 -6.89
C GLN A 103 -10.08 5.22 -6.03
N THR A 104 -10.00 4.93 -4.73
CA THR A 104 -9.15 5.67 -3.79
C THR A 104 -7.67 5.58 -4.19
N ILE A 105 -7.16 4.40 -4.53
CA ILE A 105 -5.76 4.22 -4.93
C ILE A 105 -5.45 4.91 -6.26
N THR A 106 -6.42 4.99 -7.17
CA THR A 106 -6.25 5.72 -8.43
C THR A 106 -6.41 7.23 -8.29
N GLU A 107 -7.18 7.70 -7.31
CA GLU A 107 -7.54 9.12 -7.18
C GLU A 107 -6.57 9.88 -6.26
N TYR A 108 -6.03 9.24 -5.21
CA TYR A 108 -5.21 9.87 -4.17
C TYR A 108 -3.74 9.41 -4.20
N ALA A 109 -2.81 10.34 -3.96
CA ALA A 109 -1.40 10.03 -3.68
C ALA A 109 -1.21 9.68 -2.19
N ALA A 110 -0.04 9.14 -1.82
CA ALA A 110 0.30 8.93 -0.41
C ALA A 110 0.58 10.29 0.26
N PRO A 111 0.17 10.52 1.52
CA PRO A 111 -0.68 9.66 2.34
C PRO A 111 -2.15 9.67 1.88
N ALA A 112 -2.69 8.49 1.57
CA ALA A 112 -4.07 8.37 1.06
C ALA A 112 -5.09 8.29 2.20
N PRO A 113 -6.33 8.77 2.00
CA PRO A 113 -7.39 8.62 2.99
C PRO A 113 -7.72 7.14 3.22
N LEU A 114 -7.97 6.77 4.48
CA LEU A 114 -8.29 5.40 4.86
C LEU A 114 -9.79 5.13 4.69
N THR A 115 -10.22 4.81 3.47
CA THR A 115 -11.59 4.34 3.24
C THR A 115 -11.79 2.90 3.72
N PRO A 116 -13.04 2.45 3.99
CA PRO A 116 -13.31 1.07 4.36
C PRO A 116 -12.80 0.04 3.33
N GLY A 117 -12.86 0.36 2.03
CA GLY A 117 -12.33 -0.47 0.97
C GLY A 117 -10.82 -0.62 1.03
N VAL A 118 -10.10 0.49 1.19
CA VAL A 118 -8.63 0.48 1.34
C VAL A 118 -8.21 -0.28 2.60
N ALA A 119 -8.88 -0.04 3.74
CA ALA A 119 -8.62 -0.77 4.98
C ALA A 119 -8.83 -2.29 4.82
N ALA A 120 -9.93 -2.69 4.17
CA ALA A 120 -10.22 -4.10 3.88
C ALA A 120 -9.16 -4.73 2.96
N MET A 121 -8.70 -4.00 1.95
CA MET A 121 -7.67 -4.47 1.03
C MET A 121 -6.32 -4.64 1.73
N LEU A 122 -5.89 -3.67 2.54
CA LEU A 122 -4.64 -3.74 3.31
C LEU A 122 -4.67 -4.90 4.32
N GLY A 123 -5.76 -5.01 5.09
CA GLY A 123 -5.97 -6.11 6.02
C GLY A 123 -5.93 -7.46 5.31
N GLY A 124 -6.58 -7.56 4.14
CA GLY A 124 -6.58 -8.74 3.28
C GLY A 124 -5.18 -9.14 2.79
N ILE A 125 -4.39 -8.18 2.32
CA ILE A 125 -3.00 -8.41 1.86
C ILE A 125 -2.13 -8.90 3.02
N VAL A 126 -2.20 -8.26 4.19
CA VAL A 126 -1.42 -8.66 5.37
C VAL A 126 -1.80 -10.08 5.82
N VAL A 127 -3.09 -10.41 5.84
CA VAL A 127 -3.59 -11.76 6.15
C VAL A 127 -3.11 -12.78 5.13
N LEU A 128 -3.14 -12.46 3.84
CA LEU A 128 -2.63 -13.32 2.77
C LEU A 128 -1.13 -13.62 2.95
N VAL A 129 -0.35 -12.59 3.26
CA VAL A 129 1.08 -12.74 3.54
C VAL A 129 1.30 -13.60 4.77
N ALA A 130 0.54 -13.40 5.86
CA ALA A 130 0.61 -14.25 7.05
C ALA A 130 0.31 -15.72 6.74
N LEU A 131 -0.72 -16.00 5.92
CA LEU A 131 -1.05 -17.35 5.45
C LEU A 131 0.09 -17.96 4.63
N ALA A 132 0.69 -17.21 3.72
CA ALA A 132 1.80 -17.67 2.89
C ALA A 132 3.06 -17.97 3.72
N VAL A 133 3.37 -17.10 4.69
CA VAL A 133 4.49 -17.28 5.63
C VAL A 133 4.27 -18.51 6.49
N ASP A 134 3.08 -18.71 7.07
CA ASP A 134 2.75 -19.85 7.91
C ASP A 134 2.70 -21.17 7.10
N LEU A 135 2.19 -21.13 5.86
CA LEU A 135 2.26 -22.25 4.92
C LEU A 135 3.71 -22.67 4.67
N ALA A 136 4.59 -21.72 4.34
CA ALA A 136 5.99 -22.00 4.03
C ALA A 136 6.78 -22.45 5.26
N ALA A 137 6.70 -21.69 6.35
CA ALA A 137 7.50 -21.89 7.56
C ALA A 137 7.02 -23.08 8.41
N ALA A 138 5.71 -23.22 8.61
CA ALA A 138 5.16 -24.16 9.59
C ALA A 138 4.47 -25.37 8.95
N THR A 139 3.82 -25.23 7.80
CA THR A 139 3.16 -26.37 7.11
C THR A 139 4.12 -27.13 6.20
N ALA A 140 4.89 -26.44 5.37
CA ALA A 140 5.80 -27.03 4.38
C ALA A 140 7.20 -27.33 4.95
N ASP A 141 7.49 -26.91 6.19
CA ASP A 141 8.81 -27.05 6.82
C ASP A 141 9.92 -26.47 5.93
N SER A 142 9.69 -25.27 5.36
CA SER A 142 10.62 -24.57 4.47
C SER A 142 10.67 -23.06 4.77
N PRO A 143 11.26 -22.66 5.90
CA PRO A 143 11.35 -21.26 6.32
C PRO A 143 12.17 -20.37 5.38
N ALA A 144 13.05 -20.95 4.55
CA ALA A 144 13.75 -20.20 3.51
C ALA A 144 12.77 -19.52 2.52
N ILE A 145 11.69 -20.22 2.15
CA ILE A 145 10.69 -19.71 1.21
C ILE A 145 9.83 -18.62 1.83
N ALA A 146 9.62 -18.66 3.16
CA ALA A 146 8.83 -17.65 3.88
C ALA A 146 9.42 -16.23 3.80
N GLY A 147 10.70 -16.09 3.44
CA GLY A 147 11.32 -14.79 3.19
C GLY A 147 10.73 -14.06 1.98
N LEU A 148 10.22 -14.77 0.96
CA LEU A 148 9.64 -14.17 -0.26
C LEU A 148 8.38 -13.34 0.03
N PRO A 149 7.33 -13.88 0.69
CA PRO A 149 6.14 -13.09 1.03
C PRO A 149 6.41 -12.02 2.09
N LEU A 150 7.42 -12.19 2.96
CA LEU A 150 7.86 -11.10 3.84
C LEU A 150 8.50 -9.97 3.04
N PHE A 151 9.34 -10.31 2.07
CA PHE A 151 10.00 -9.33 1.20
C PHE A 151 9.00 -8.52 0.36
N SER A 152 7.85 -9.09 -0.03
CA SER A 152 6.83 -8.31 -0.75
C SER A 152 6.23 -7.18 0.08
N LEU A 153 5.98 -7.36 1.39
CA LEU A 153 5.52 -6.27 2.26
C LEU A 153 6.58 -5.17 2.40
N PHE A 154 7.83 -5.58 2.52
CA PHE A 154 8.96 -4.65 2.58
C PHE A 154 9.06 -3.83 1.29
N LEU A 155 9.02 -4.49 0.12
CA LEU A 155 9.06 -3.84 -1.19
C LEU A 155 7.95 -2.81 -1.37
N VAL A 156 6.71 -3.14 -0.97
CA VAL A 156 5.58 -2.22 -1.08
C VAL A 156 5.80 -0.96 -0.25
N SER A 157 6.34 -1.09 0.96
CA SER A 157 6.67 0.07 1.79
C SER A 157 7.82 0.89 1.20
N THR A 158 8.93 0.25 0.81
CA THR A 158 10.11 0.96 0.28
C THR A 158 9.92 1.57 -1.10
N ALA A 159 9.01 1.02 -1.91
CA ALA A 159 8.75 1.50 -3.27
C ALA A 159 7.74 2.66 -3.31
N ASN A 160 7.11 3.01 -2.18
CA ASN A 160 6.04 4.01 -2.14
C ASN A 160 6.28 5.10 -1.09
N SER A 161 7.46 5.15 -0.47
CA SER A 161 7.82 6.19 0.50
C SER A 161 8.89 7.11 -0.11
N ASP A 162 8.70 8.42 0.02
CA ASP A 162 9.65 9.45 -0.45
C ASP A 162 10.97 9.39 0.34
N ASP A 163 10.88 8.99 1.61
CA ASP A 163 12.03 8.72 2.46
C ASP A 163 12.46 7.25 2.39
N GLY A 164 13.78 7.04 2.27
CA GLY A 164 14.36 5.71 2.39
C GLY A 164 14.00 5.06 3.73
N LEU A 165 13.32 3.91 3.67
CA LEU A 165 12.90 3.19 4.87
C LEU A 165 14.08 2.98 5.84
N HIS A 166 13.89 3.36 7.10
CA HIS A 166 14.93 3.21 8.10
C HIS A 166 15.44 1.75 8.15
N TRP A 167 16.74 1.55 7.92
CA TRP A 167 17.41 0.25 7.82
C TRP A 167 17.14 -0.69 9.01
N GLY A 168 16.79 -0.13 10.18
CA GLY A 168 16.41 -0.89 11.37
C GLY A 168 15.22 -1.82 11.15
N TRP A 169 14.23 -1.45 10.34
CA TRP A 169 13.08 -2.31 10.03
C TRP A 169 13.50 -3.55 9.23
N PHE A 170 14.37 -3.36 8.25
CA PHE A 170 14.97 -4.46 7.48
C PHE A 170 15.75 -5.40 8.39
N VAL A 171 16.64 -4.86 9.22
CA VAL A 171 17.47 -5.66 10.13
C VAL A 171 16.62 -6.46 11.11
N ALA A 172 15.59 -5.85 11.71
CA ALA A 172 14.73 -6.53 12.66
C ALA A 172 13.93 -7.69 12.00
N ALA A 173 13.39 -7.49 10.79
CA ALA A 173 12.71 -8.54 10.04
C ALA A 173 13.67 -9.66 9.60
N ALA A 174 14.87 -9.30 9.14
CA ALA A 174 15.90 -10.25 8.75
C ALA A 174 16.35 -11.12 9.94
N LEU A 175 16.48 -10.54 11.14
CA LEU A 175 16.81 -11.30 12.35
C LEU A 175 15.73 -12.33 12.73
N LEU A 176 14.45 -11.99 12.58
CA LEU A 176 13.35 -12.94 12.81
C LEU A 176 13.36 -14.09 11.79
N TRP A 177 13.61 -13.78 10.52
CA TRP A 177 13.75 -14.79 9.46
C TRP A 177 14.97 -15.70 9.66
N LEU A 178 16.13 -15.13 10.04
CA LEU A 178 17.33 -15.89 10.39
C LEU A 178 17.13 -16.75 11.64
N ALA A 179 16.40 -16.27 12.64
CA ALA A 179 16.05 -17.06 13.82
C ALA A 179 15.21 -18.29 13.44
N MET A 180 14.30 -18.13 12.47
CA MET A 180 13.46 -19.20 11.95
C MET A 180 14.29 -20.25 11.17
N LEU A 181 15.20 -19.81 10.31
CA LEU A 181 16.19 -20.68 9.62
C LEU A 181 17.08 -21.43 10.62
N GLY A 182 17.60 -20.72 11.62
CA GLY A 182 18.47 -21.29 12.65
C GLY A 182 17.77 -22.34 13.51
N TYR A 183 16.47 -22.17 13.77
CA TYR A 183 15.67 -23.16 14.48
C TYR A 183 15.54 -24.47 13.66
N GLN A 184 15.23 -24.36 12.37
CA GLN A 184 15.12 -25.52 11.50
C GLN A 184 16.45 -26.25 11.31
N ALA A 185 17.55 -25.50 11.13
CA ALA A 185 18.88 -26.06 10.98
C ALA A 185 19.30 -26.90 12.20
N ARG A 186 18.95 -26.46 13.41
CA ARG A 186 19.22 -27.23 14.65
C ARG A 186 18.46 -28.55 14.66
N ASP A 187 17.16 -28.51 14.39
CA ASP A 187 16.29 -29.68 14.39
C ASP A 187 16.70 -30.70 13.31
N SER A 188 17.12 -30.25 12.12
CA SER A 188 17.61 -31.16 11.07
C SER A 188 18.92 -31.85 11.48
N THR A 189 19.87 -31.16 12.10
CA THR A 189 21.11 -31.78 12.63
C THR A 189 20.86 -32.76 13.79
N GLU A 190 19.91 -32.46 14.69
CA GLU A 190 19.55 -33.39 15.78
C GLU A 190 18.95 -34.70 15.25
N ARG A 191 18.19 -34.65 14.14
CA ARG A 191 17.60 -35.83 13.50
C ARG A 191 18.61 -36.66 12.69
N TRP A 192 19.60 -36.03 12.06
CA TRP A 192 20.62 -36.74 11.26
C TRP A 192 21.65 -37.47 12.12
N THR A 193 21.94 -36.96 13.31
CA THR A 193 23.02 -37.46 14.18
C THR A 193 22.61 -38.69 14.99
N THR A 194 21.33 -38.91 15.25
CA THR A 194 20.84 -40.16 15.87
C THR A 194 21.03 -41.39 14.96
N VAL A 195 21.24 -41.20 13.66
CA VAL A 195 21.51 -42.28 12.69
C VAL A 195 23.01 -42.60 12.56
N VAL A 196 23.90 -41.66 12.91
CA VAL A 196 25.36 -41.80 12.75
C VAL A 196 26.10 -41.99 14.08
N ALA A 197 25.56 -41.51 15.20
CA ALA A 197 26.21 -41.56 16.53
C ALA A 197 26.03 -42.91 17.26
N GLY A 198 25.82 -44.01 16.53
CA GLY A 198 25.75 -45.35 17.09
C GLY A 198 27.11 -45.92 17.54
N GLU A 199 28.25 -45.38 17.09
CA GLU A 199 29.53 -46.12 17.23
C GLU A 199 30.77 -45.33 17.70
N ARG A 200 30.77 -44.00 17.89
CA ARG A 200 31.97 -43.27 18.37
C ARG A 200 31.65 -42.16 19.37
N GLY A 201 32.53 -42.02 20.37
CA GLY A 201 32.30 -41.32 21.65
C GLY A 201 31.77 -39.88 21.58
N GLY A 202 30.90 -39.55 22.52
CA GLY A 202 30.13 -38.28 22.55
C GLY A 202 30.90 -36.98 22.77
N GLN A 203 32.24 -36.99 22.86
CA GLN A 203 33.03 -35.75 22.98
C GLN A 203 33.37 -35.12 21.63
N ASP A 204 33.60 -35.92 20.59
CA ASP A 204 33.95 -35.42 19.26
C ASP A 204 32.73 -34.85 18.52
N ALA A 205 31.54 -35.45 18.74
CA ALA A 205 30.29 -34.96 18.21
C ALA A 205 29.99 -33.52 18.70
N ASP A 206 30.05 -33.25 20.01
CA ASP A 206 29.76 -31.93 20.58
C ASP A 206 30.71 -30.82 20.09
N SER A 207 31.92 -31.18 19.68
CA SER A 207 32.88 -30.23 19.09
C SER A 207 32.52 -29.87 17.64
N ALA A 208 32.14 -30.86 16.83
CA ALA A 208 31.69 -30.67 15.45
C ALA A 208 30.39 -29.85 15.37
N HIS A 209 29.44 -30.07 16.29
CA HIS A 209 28.20 -29.29 16.37
C HIS A 209 28.46 -27.80 16.64
N ARG A 210 29.38 -27.51 17.56
CA ARG A 210 29.77 -26.12 17.88
C ARG A 210 30.51 -25.46 16.72
N MET A 211 31.27 -26.22 15.93
CA MET A 211 31.98 -25.70 14.77
C MET A 211 31.04 -25.38 13.60
N LEU A 212 30.14 -26.30 13.24
CA LEU A 212 29.15 -26.10 12.17
C LEU A 212 28.15 -24.99 12.52
N GLY A 213 27.67 -24.95 13.77
CA GLY A 213 26.77 -23.89 14.24
C GLY A 213 27.43 -22.49 14.21
N ARG A 214 28.73 -22.41 14.51
CA ARG A 214 29.50 -21.15 14.39
C ARG A 214 29.69 -20.73 12.93
N GLN A 215 29.99 -21.67 12.02
CA GLN A 215 30.12 -21.37 10.59
C GLN A 215 28.81 -20.88 9.98
N ALA A 216 27.67 -21.50 10.31
CA ALA A 216 26.35 -21.05 9.85
C ALA A 216 26.00 -19.64 10.37
N MET A 217 26.29 -19.36 11.64
CA MET A 217 26.14 -18.00 12.22
C MET A 217 27.02 -16.97 11.51
N GLN A 218 28.29 -17.31 11.23
CA GLN A 218 29.21 -16.41 10.53
C GLN A 218 28.71 -16.07 9.13
N VAL A 219 28.25 -17.06 8.36
CA VAL A 219 27.68 -16.85 7.03
C VAL A 219 26.42 -15.97 7.09
N GLY A 220 25.52 -16.21 8.05
CA GLY A 220 24.32 -15.38 8.23
C GLY A 220 24.65 -13.93 8.60
N VAL A 221 25.60 -13.71 9.51
CA VAL A 221 26.05 -12.36 9.90
C VAL A 221 26.74 -11.65 8.73
N LEU A 222 27.61 -12.34 7.99
CA LEU A 222 28.28 -11.79 6.81
C LEU A 222 27.28 -11.42 5.71
N ALA A 223 26.29 -12.27 5.45
CA ALA A 223 25.24 -12.00 4.46
C ALA A 223 24.39 -10.79 4.86
N LEU A 224 24.00 -10.69 6.15
CA LEU A 224 23.25 -9.53 6.65
C LEU A 224 24.08 -8.24 6.60
N ALA A 225 25.36 -8.30 6.98
CA ALA A 225 26.26 -7.15 6.89
C ALA A 225 26.45 -6.70 5.44
N ALA A 226 26.63 -7.64 4.50
CA ALA A 226 26.69 -7.34 3.08
C ALA A 226 25.38 -6.73 2.56
N ALA A 227 24.22 -7.24 2.99
CA ALA A 227 22.91 -6.70 2.58
C ALA A 227 22.67 -5.25 3.05
N VAL A 228 23.30 -4.81 4.15
CA VAL A 228 23.22 -3.42 4.64
C VAL A 228 24.30 -2.53 4.04
N VAL A 229 25.54 -3.03 3.92
CA VAL A 229 26.69 -2.23 3.49
C VAL A 229 26.75 -2.07 1.97
N LEU A 230 26.39 -3.11 1.20
CA LEU A 230 26.49 -3.07 -0.26
C LEU A 230 25.58 -2.00 -0.90
N PRO A 231 24.31 -1.83 -0.50
CA PRO A 231 23.48 -0.74 -1.02
C PRO A 231 24.01 0.65 -0.70
N ALA A 232 24.67 0.83 0.46
CA ALA A 232 25.26 2.11 0.85
C ALA A 232 26.52 2.48 0.05
N LEU A 233 27.19 1.49 -0.55
CA LEU A 233 28.40 1.67 -1.37
C LEU A 233 28.11 1.77 -2.87
N LEU A 234 26.92 1.34 -3.30
CA LEU A 234 26.52 1.44 -4.70
C LEU A 234 25.99 2.86 -4.98
N PRO A 235 26.39 3.49 -6.10
CA PRO A 235 25.77 4.74 -6.53
C PRO A 235 24.28 4.51 -6.72
N HIS A 236 23.46 5.31 -6.05
CA HIS A 236 22.01 5.24 -6.20
C HIS A 236 21.67 5.60 -7.65
N LEU A 237 21.00 4.69 -8.35
CA LEU A 237 20.32 5.08 -9.57
C LEU A 237 19.21 6.06 -9.20
N PRO A 238 18.89 7.06 -10.04
CA PRO A 238 17.71 7.89 -9.82
C PRO A 238 16.52 6.95 -9.56
N GLN A 239 15.79 7.19 -8.47
CA GLN A 239 14.65 6.39 -8.06
C GLN A 239 13.65 6.36 -9.23
N ARG A 240 13.61 5.23 -9.95
CA ARG A 240 12.56 4.93 -10.92
C ARG A 240 11.58 4.04 -10.19
N TYR A 241 10.42 4.59 -9.87
CA TYR A 241 9.39 3.84 -9.19
C TYR A 241 8.92 2.72 -10.13
N LEU A 242 8.72 1.51 -9.59
CA LEU A 242 8.34 0.31 -10.37
C LEU A 242 7.01 0.48 -11.16
N LEU A 243 6.28 1.57 -10.92
CA LEU A 243 5.00 1.93 -11.53
C LEU A 243 5.00 3.34 -12.19
N ASP A 244 6.15 3.88 -12.60
CA ASP A 244 6.23 5.17 -13.34
C ASP A 244 5.34 5.24 -14.61
N GLY A 245 4.83 4.10 -15.11
CA GLY A 245 3.88 4.03 -16.23
C GLY A 245 2.41 3.76 -15.85
N LEU A 246 2.09 3.60 -14.56
CA LEU A 246 0.73 3.32 -14.06
C LEU A 246 0.45 4.18 -12.82
N GLY A 247 0.34 5.50 -13.00
CA GLY A 247 -0.62 6.28 -12.21
C GLY A 247 -0.15 7.16 -11.05
N ARG A 248 1.06 7.73 -11.03
CA ARG A 248 1.35 8.86 -10.12
C ARG A 248 2.06 10.03 -10.82
N GLY A 249 1.29 11.08 -11.14
CA GLY A 249 1.76 12.47 -11.17
C GLY A 249 1.35 13.11 -9.83
N GLY A 250 2.33 13.53 -9.04
CA GLY A 250 2.19 13.83 -7.62
C GLY A 250 1.33 15.04 -7.28
N VAL A 251 0.42 14.85 -6.32
CA VAL A 251 -0.21 15.89 -5.49
C VAL A 251 -0.49 15.27 -4.12
N GLY A 252 0.46 15.36 -3.18
CA GLY A 252 0.28 15.14 -1.74
C GLY A 252 0.47 16.46 -0.99
N GLY A 253 -0.16 16.60 0.18
CA GLY A 253 -0.29 17.86 0.93
C GLY A 253 0.67 17.96 2.11
N GLY A 254 1.97 17.91 1.87
CA GLY A 254 3.00 18.28 2.83
C GLY A 254 3.65 19.64 2.51
N PRO A 255 3.95 20.49 3.51
CA PRO A 255 4.67 21.74 3.28
C PRO A 255 6.06 21.44 2.70
N GLY A 256 6.29 21.81 1.43
CA GLY A 256 7.52 21.58 0.67
C GLY A 256 7.44 20.46 -0.39
N GLU A 257 6.26 19.91 -0.67
CA GLU A 257 6.09 18.83 -1.65
C GLU A 257 6.00 19.36 -3.09
N THR A 258 6.72 18.71 -4.02
CA THR A 258 6.82 19.18 -5.41
C THR A 258 5.71 18.63 -6.31
N VAL A 259 4.99 19.51 -7.01
CA VAL A 259 3.96 19.22 -8.00
C VAL A 259 4.55 18.98 -9.39
N ARG A 260 4.09 17.93 -10.07
CA ARG A 260 4.41 17.67 -11.48
C ARG A 260 3.13 17.46 -12.29
N LEU A 261 3.00 18.17 -13.41
CA LEU A 261 1.92 17.92 -14.36
C LEU A 261 2.22 16.61 -15.11
N SER A 262 1.26 15.69 -15.13
CA SER A 262 1.44 14.36 -15.74
C SER A 262 1.61 14.44 -17.27
N THR A 263 2.50 13.59 -17.82
CA THR A 263 2.81 13.50 -19.26
C THR A 263 1.61 13.03 -20.09
N GLU A 264 0.74 12.20 -19.50
CA GLU A 264 -0.63 12.00 -19.97
C GLU A 264 -1.49 13.07 -19.29
N LEU A 265 -2.04 14.01 -20.05
CA LEU A 265 -2.82 15.14 -19.53
C LEU A 265 -4.08 14.63 -18.81
N ASP A 266 -3.97 14.37 -17.51
CA ASP A 266 -5.08 14.12 -16.59
C ASP A 266 -5.11 15.27 -15.57
N LEU A 267 -5.24 16.49 -16.11
CA LEU A 267 -5.40 17.75 -15.35
C LEU A 267 -6.55 17.66 -14.34
N ARG A 268 -7.49 16.74 -14.57
CA ARG A 268 -8.58 16.42 -13.65
C ARG A 268 -8.10 16.12 -12.24
N ARG A 269 -6.96 15.44 -12.07
CA ARG A 269 -6.43 15.10 -10.73
C ARG A 269 -5.94 16.36 -10.00
N SER A 270 -5.20 17.25 -10.68
CA SER A 270 -4.77 18.54 -10.12
C SER A 270 -5.96 19.45 -9.79
N LEU A 271 -6.97 19.50 -10.66
CA LEU A 271 -8.19 20.29 -10.49
C LEU A 271 -9.10 19.77 -9.35
N ARG A 272 -9.03 18.49 -9.01
CA ARG A 272 -9.78 17.87 -7.91
C ARG A 272 -9.04 17.93 -6.57
N SER A 273 -7.79 18.37 -6.57
CA SER A 273 -7.00 18.42 -5.34
C SER A 273 -7.69 19.30 -4.29
N PRO A 274 -7.99 18.78 -3.09
CA PRO A 274 -8.49 19.58 -1.99
C PRO A 274 -7.38 20.41 -1.32
N SER A 275 -6.11 20.25 -1.74
CA SER A 275 -4.98 20.96 -1.15
C SER A 275 -5.07 22.47 -1.42
N THR A 276 -4.92 23.25 -0.36
CA THR A 276 -4.87 24.72 -0.40
C THR A 276 -3.44 25.25 -0.42
N GLU A 277 -2.45 24.35 -0.44
CA GLU A 277 -1.04 24.71 -0.38
C GLU A 277 -0.56 25.42 -1.67
N PRO A 278 0.28 26.46 -1.53
CA PRO A 278 0.94 27.10 -2.66
C PRO A 278 1.81 26.12 -3.45
N VAL A 279 1.61 26.08 -4.77
CA VAL A 279 2.49 25.42 -5.74
C VAL A 279 3.54 26.38 -6.26
N LEU A 280 3.18 27.66 -6.40
CA LEU A 280 4.09 28.72 -6.82
C LEU A 280 3.69 30.01 -6.12
N THR A 281 4.66 30.69 -5.52
CA THR A 281 4.49 32.04 -4.98
C THR A 281 5.37 32.99 -5.77
N TYR A 282 4.79 34.03 -6.36
CA TYR A 282 5.54 34.96 -7.23
C TYR A 282 5.07 36.41 -7.13
N ARG A 283 5.91 37.34 -7.57
CA ARG A 283 5.61 38.76 -7.76
C ARG A 283 5.75 39.13 -9.23
N THR A 284 4.89 40.02 -9.71
CA THR A 284 4.94 40.53 -11.08
C THR A 284 4.58 42.01 -11.11
N ASP A 285 5.14 42.75 -12.08
CA ASP A 285 4.75 44.13 -12.40
C ASP A 285 3.59 44.21 -13.41
N ASP A 286 3.10 43.06 -13.85
CA ASP A 286 1.93 42.92 -14.70
C ASP A 286 0.63 43.03 -13.88
N PRO A 287 -0.26 44.01 -14.16
CA PRO A 287 -1.56 44.11 -13.50
C PRO A 287 -2.53 42.99 -13.88
N THR A 288 -2.35 42.35 -15.04
CA THR A 288 -3.21 41.30 -15.60
C THR A 288 -2.37 40.13 -16.12
N PRO A 289 -1.65 39.42 -15.23
CA PRO A 289 -0.69 38.40 -15.64
C PRO A 289 -1.33 37.30 -16.49
N GLU A 290 -0.62 36.89 -17.53
CA GLU A 290 -1.00 35.73 -18.34
C GLU A 290 -0.78 34.40 -17.59
N PRO A 291 -1.49 33.32 -18.00
CA PRO A 291 -1.23 31.98 -17.48
C PRO A 291 0.24 31.56 -17.63
N LEU A 292 0.75 30.86 -16.61
CA LEU A 292 2.11 30.36 -16.55
C LEU A 292 2.19 29.03 -17.30
N ARG A 293 2.94 28.99 -18.39
CA ARG A 293 3.10 27.84 -19.26
C ARG A 293 4.14 26.87 -18.72
N VAL A 294 3.79 25.59 -18.68
CA VAL A 294 4.69 24.49 -18.30
C VAL A 294 5.01 23.60 -19.49
N ALA A 295 4.05 23.42 -20.40
CA ALA A 295 4.22 22.61 -21.59
C ALA A 295 3.37 23.14 -22.75
N VAL A 296 3.81 22.84 -23.97
CA VAL A 296 3.03 23.03 -25.19
C VAL A 296 2.81 21.68 -25.85
N VAL A 297 1.60 21.46 -26.36
CA VAL A 297 1.24 20.25 -27.08
C VAL A 297 0.71 20.59 -28.47
N ASP A 298 1.38 20.05 -29.47
CA ASP A 298 1.13 20.22 -30.89
C ASP A 298 0.55 18.95 -31.54
N GLN A 299 0.82 17.76 -31.00
CA GLN A 299 0.24 16.51 -31.48
C GLN A 299 -1.01 16.13 -30.68
N ILE A 300 -2.15 16.05 -31.38
CA ILE A 300 -3.44 15.62 -30.82
C ILE A 300 -3.78 14.27 -31.46
N ALA A 301 -3.88 13.21 -30.65
CA ALA A 301 -4.18 11.86 -31.11
C ALA A 301 -5.13 11.14 -30.14
N ASP A 302 -6.10 10.40 -30.68
CA ASP A 302 -7.22 9.78 -29.97
C ASP A 302 -8.06 10.79 -29.14
N GLY A 303 -8.13 12.03 -29.60
CA GLY A 303 -8.76 13.15 -28.89
C GLY A 303 -8.03 13.55 -27.60
N ARG A 304 -6.88 12.93 -27.32
CA ARG A 304 -6.05 13.20 -26.14
C ARG A 304 -4.82 14.00 -26.52
N VAL A 305 -4.43 14.85 -25.60
CA VAL A 305 -3.27 15.74 -25.70
C VAL A 305 -2.12 15.00 -25.03
N ARG A 306 -1.09 14.63 -25.80
CA ARG A 306 0.12 13.98 -25.26
C ARG A 306 1.25 14.99 -25.18
N MET A 307 1.80 15.21 -23.99
CA MET A 307 3.03 15.99 -23.89
C MET A 307 4.13 15.26 -24.66
N SER A 308 4.75 15.94 -25.60
CA SER A 308 5.91 15.41 -26.31
C SER A 308 6.97 15.04 -25.27
N GLU A 309 7.39 13.77 -25.24
CA GLU A 309 8.56 13.40 -24.44
C GLU A 309 9.73 14.25 -24.91
N PRO A 310 10.55 14.81 -23.99
CA PRO A 310 11.73 15.57 -24.38
C PRO A 310 12.62 14.65 -25.23
N GLY A 311 12.59 14.87 -26.54
CA GLY A 311 13.34 14.06 -27.48
C GLY A 311 14.84 14.16 -27.18
N PRO A 312 15.64 13.13 -27.48
CA PRO A 312 17.08 13.26 -27.44
C PRO A 312 17.48 14.42 -28.35
N GLN A 313 18.22 15.37 -27.76
CA GLN A 313 18.72 16.60 -28.37
C GLN A 313 18.92 16.45 -29.89
N PRO A 314 18.28 17.29 -30.73
CA PRO A 314 18.92 17.63 -31.97
C PRO A 314 20.25 18.31 -31.62
N PRO A 315 21.36 18.00 -32.32
CA PRO A 315 22.61 18.74 -32.18
C PRO A 315 22.35 20.16 -32.69
N GLY A 316 21.94 21.05 -31.79
CA GLY A 316 21.36 22.34 -32.14
C GLY A 316 20.30 22.87 -31.16
N GLY A 317 20.13 22.29 -29.96
CA GLY A 317 19.46 23.00 -28.87
C GLY A 317 20.14 24.36 -28.70
N LEU A 318 19.39 25.44 -28.90
CA LEU A 318 19.94 26.78 -28.85
C LEU A 318 20.30 27.08 -27.40
N GLU A 319 21.59 27.01 -27.09
CA GLU A 319 22.15 27.69 -25.93
C GLU A 319 22.11 29.19 -26.25
N GLY A 320 20.96 29.82 -25.99
CA GLY A 320 20.79 31.26 -26.11
C GLY A 320 19.56 31.73 -26.90
N ASP A 321 18.94 32.74 -26.30
CA ASP A 321 17.87 33.64 -26.75
C ASP A 321 16.45 33.04 -26.92
N PRO A 322 15.58 33.13 -25.91
CA PRO A 322 14.19 32.64 -25.95
C PRO A 322 13.24 33.51 -26.80
N ARG A 323 13.75 34.57 -27.44
CA ARG A 323 12.94 35.56 -28.17
C ARG A 323 11.99 34.92 -29.19
N PRO A 324 10.69 35.24 -29.13
CA PRO A 324 9.78 34.91 -30.21
C PRO A 324 10.15 35.70 -31.47
N GLU A 325 10.30 35.00 -32.58
CA GLU A 325 10.28 35.60 -33.92
C GLU A 325 8.85 36.09 -34.23
N ALA A 326 8.46 37.22 -33.64
CA ALA A 326 7.39 38.06 -34.16
C ALA A 326 8.03 39.19 -34.99
N ASP A 327 7.39 39.55 -36.10
CA ASP A 327 7.83 40.65 -36.97
C ASP A 327 7.82 41.99 -36.21
N GLN A 328 8.53 42.99 -36.73
CA GLN A 328 8.97 44.18 -35.99
C GLN A 328 7.87 45.21 -35.63
N ASP A 329 6.61 44.97 -36.00
CA ASP A 329 5.58 46.03 -36.02
C ASP A 329 4.47 45.92 -34.94
N VAL A 330 4.37 44.81 -34.17
CA VAL A 330 3.38 44.71 -33.07
C VAL A 330 3.93 45.33 -31.77
N PRO A 331 3.17 46.21 -31.07
CA PRO A 331 3.58 46.79 -29.79
C PRO A 331 3.91 45.71 -28.74
N ARG A 332 5.04 45.87 -28.04
CA ARG A 332 5.49 44.96 -26.97
C ARG A 332 5.72 45.71 -25.67
N ARG A 333 5.41 45.06 -24.55
CA ARG A 333 5.73 45.54 -23.21
C ARG A 333 6.56 44.51 -22.49
N GLU A 334 7.64 44.97 -21.88
CA GLU A 334 8.45 44.15 -21.01
C GLU A 334 7.73 43.97 -19.67
N ARG A 335 7.62 42.72 -19.21
CA ARG A 335 7.08 42.33 -17.91
C ARG A 335 8.11 41.53 -17.14
N LYS A 336 8.17 41.75 -15.84
CA LYS A 336 9.09 41.05 -14.95
C LYS A 336 8.32 40.24 -13.92
N MET A 337 8.62 38.96 -13.87
CA MET A 337 8.14 38.01 -12.87
C MET A 337 9.30 37.53 -11.99
N SER A 338 9.12 37.53 -10.68
CA SER A 338 10.07 36.98 -9.70
C SER A 338 9.37 35.91 -8.87
N VAL A 339 9.78 34.66 -9.02
CA VAL A 339 9.27 33.53 -8.24
C VAL A 339 10.06 33.40 -6.95
N LEU A 340 9.32 33.40 -5.84
CA LEU A 340 9.83 33.35 -4.46
C LEU A 340 9.83 31.93 -3.90
N GLU A 341 8.86 31.12 -4.31
CA GLU A 341 8.75 29.72 -3.91
C GLU A 341 8.28 28.92 -5.11
N ASN A 342 9.04 27.89 -5.48
CA ASN A 342 8.73 26.99 -6.58
C ASN A 342 8.52 25.55 -6.08
N GLY A 343 7.26 25.15 -6.01
CA GLY A 343 6.87 23.77 -5.78
C GLY A 343 6.79 22.93 -7.05
N VAL A 344 7.20 23.39 -8.25
CA VAL A 344 7.10 22.58 -9.46
C VAL A 344 8.35 21.74 -9.70
N ALA A 345 8.17 20.43 -9.84
CA ALA A 345 9.26 19.46 -9.98
C ALA A 345 9.92 19.48 -11.36
N ALA A 346 11.23 19.23 -11.40
CA ALA A 346 11.95 18.98 -12.64
C ALA A 346 11.34 17.79 -13.42
N PRO A 347 11.33 17.82 -14.76
CA PRO A 347 11.98 18.81 -15.61
C PRO A 347 11.13 20.04 -15.94
N GLN A 348 9.97 20.21 -15.32
CA GLN A 348 9.00 21.26 -15.64
C GLN A 348 9.35 22.59 -14.95
N LEU A 349 9.15 23.70 -15.66
CA LEU A 349 9.30 25.03 -15.09
C LEU A 349 8.17 25.96 -15.59
N PRO A 350 7.31 26.49 -14.70
CA PRO A 350 6.27 27.44 -15.09
C PRO A 350 6.89 28.77 -15.52
N VAL A 351 6.64 29.21 -16.75
CA VAL A 351 7.06 30.53 -17.23
C VAL A 351 5.96 31.17 -18.08
N PRO A 352 5.77 32.50 -18.04
CA PRO A 352 4.85 33.16 -18.95
C PRO A 352 5.28 32.95 -20.42
N ALA A 353 4.36 33.16 -21.36
CA ALA A 353 4.68 33.18 -22.77
C ALA A 353 5.59 34.39 -23.11
N GLY A 354 6.30 34.33 -24.24
CA GLY A 354 7.13 35.44 -24.70
C GLY A 354 8.41 35.66 -23.88
N LEU A 355 8.97 34.61 -23.29
CA LEU A 355 10.21 34.66 -22.51
C LEU A 355 11.35 35.36 -23.30
N ASP A 356 12.03 36.31 -22.66
CA ASP A 356 13.18 37.05 -23.20
C ASP A 356 14.44 36.81 -22.35
N VAL A 357 14.31 36.88 -21.02
CA VAL A 357 15.40 36.57 -20.09
C VAL A 357 14.91 35.61 -19.01
N LEU A 358 15.70 34.58 -18.70
CA LEU A 358 15.45 33.66 -17.59
C LEU A 358 16.72 33.53 -16.74
N ASP A 359 16.62 33.87 -15.46
CA ASP A 359 17.69 33.72 -14.48
C ASP A 359 17.30 32.66 -13.44
N LEU A 360 18.01 31.53 -13.47
CA LEU A 360 17.81 30.39 -12.57
C LEU A 360 18.94 30.23 -11.54
N GLY A 361 19.77 31.26 -11.30
CA GLY A 361 20.81 31.21 -10.27
C GLY A 361 21.93 30.19 -10.52
N GLY A 362 22.12 29.74 -11.77
CA GLY A 362 23.17 28.78 -12.18
C GLY A 362 22.65 27.42 -12.65
N THR A 363 21.36 27.14 -12.54
CA THR A 363 20.73 25.92 -13.06
C THR A 363 20.67 25.92 -14.58
N SER A 364 21.11 24.82 -15.21
CA SER A 364 21.02 24.68 -16.67
C SER A 364 19.59 24.40 -17.11
N TYR A 365 19.12 25.16 -18.10
CA TYR A 365 17.83 24.95 -18.74
C TYR A 365 17.99 24.79 -20.26
N THR A 366 16.97 24.21 -20.88
CA THR A 366 16.82 24.16 -22.33
C THR A 366 15.45 24.71 -22.70
N VAL A 367 15.35 25.29 -23.90
CA VAL A 367 14.08 25.76 -24.46
C VAL A 367 13.85 25.01 -25.76
N ASP A 368 12.67 24.40 -25.90
CA ASP A 368 12.28 23.73 -27.14
C ASP A 368 11.78 24.73 -28.21
N ALA A 369 11.52 24.24 -29.42
CA ALA A 369 11.01 25.07 -30.52
C ALA A 369 9.60 25.64 -30.25
N ALA A 370 8.87 25.08 -29.29
CA ALA A 370 7.55 25.56 -28.90
C ALA A 370 7.62 26.67 -27.82
N GLY A 371 8.79 26.88 -27.21
CA GLY A 371 9.02 27.81 -26.11
C GLY A 371 8.73 27.20 -24.74
N THR A 372 8.78 25.87 -24.61
CA THR A 372 8.73 25.14 -23.33
C THR A 372 10.12 25.13 -22.71
N VAL A 373 10.20 25.54 -21.43
CA VAL A 373 11.46 25.48 -20.67
C VAL A 373 11.54 24.16 -19.93
N THR A 374 12.67 23.46 -20.06
CA THR A 374 12.96 22.28 -19.24
C THR A 374 14.24 22.45 -18.45
N VAL A 375 14.22 22.00 -17.19
CA VAL A 375 15.34 22.10 -16.25
C VAL A 375 15.81 20.72 -15.81
N THR A 376 17.08 20.62 -15.42
CA THR A 376 17.62 19.37 -14.86
C THR A 376 17.32 19.22 -13.36
N GLU A 377 17.21 20.35 -12.68
CA GLU A 377 16.90 20.49 -11.25
C GLU A 377 15.94 21.66 -11.10
N ALA A 378 14.92 21.55 -10.23
CA ALA A 378 13.96 22.62 -10.03
C ALA A 378 14.60 23.69 -9.12
N PRO A 379 14.72 24.95 -9.57
CA PRO A 379 15.21 26.02 -8.71
C PRO A 379 14.12 26.42 -7.70
N ASP A 380 14.50 26.72 -6.45
CA ASP A 380 13.57 27.21 -5.43
C ASP A 380 13.02 28.62 -5.78
N GLU A 381 13.87 29.46 -6.38
CA GLU A 381 13.60 30.84 -6.78
C GLU A 381 14.12 31.10 -8.19
N TYR A 382 13.43 31.92 -8.98
CA TYR A 382 13.90 32.35 -10.30
C TYR A 382 13.25 33.65 -10.77
N THR A 383 13.89 34.32 -11.72
CA THR A 383 13.35 35.53 -12.35
C THR A 383 13.16 35.32 -13.84
N ALA A 384 11.99 35.68 -14.35
CA ALA A 384 11.68 35.69 -15.77
C ALA A 384 11.33 37.11 -16.23
N VAL A 385 11.87 37.52 -17.38
CA VAL A 385 11.48 38.72 -18.10
C VAL A 385 10.84 38.28 -19.41
N THR A 386 9.64 38.76 -19.68
CA THR A 386 8.86 38.41 -20.86
C THR A 386 8.47 39.64 -21.67
N GLN A 387 8.22 39.44 -22.95
CA GLN A 387 7.72 40.45 -23.88
C GLN A 387 6.26 40.13 -24.18
N GLU A 388 5.36 40.81 -23.48
CA GLU A 388 3.92 40.75 -23.69
C GLU A 388 3.57 41.48 -25.00
N ILE A 389 2.79 40.83 -25.87
CA ILE A 389 2.30 41.43 -27.12
C ILE A 389 0.86 41.91 -26.94
N GLU A 390 0.56 43.11 -27.42
CA GLU A 390 -0.79 43.69 -27.37
C GLU A 390 -1.30 43.95 -28.80
N PRO A 391 -1.71 42.89 -29.54
CA PRO A 391 -2.17 43.05 -30.92
C PRO A 391 -3.55 43.71 -30.99
N THR A 392 -3.68 44.66 -31.91
CA THR A 392 -4.93 45.28 -32.31
C THR A 392 -5.60 44.49 -33.44
N GLU A 393 -6.88 44.73 -33.72
CA GLU A 393 -7.58 44.01 -34.80
C GLU A 393 -6.92 44.20 -36.18
N GLU A 394 -6.29 45.36 -36.41
CA GLU A 394 -5.64 45.71 -37.66
C GLU A 394 -4.35 44.91 -37.91
N ASP A 395 -3.73 44.38 -36.85
CA ASP A 395 -2.51 43.57 -36.93
C ASP A 395 -2.78 42.16 -37.47
N PHE A 396 -4.03 41.69 -37.41
CA PHE A 396 -4.40 40.35 -37.84
C PHE A 396 -4.62 40.26 -39.36
N PRO A 397 -4.19 39.16 -40.00
CA PRO A 397 -4.32 39.01 -41.44
C PRO A 397 -5.79 39.01 -41.89
N PRO A 398 -6.13 39.70 -42.99
CA PRO A 398 -7.52 39.83 -43.45
C PRO A 398 -8.07 38.54 -44.07
N SER A 399 -7.19 37.62 -44.51
CA SER A 399 -7.58 36.35 -45.12
C SER A 399 -6.65 35.21 -44.67
N LEU A 400 -7.13 33.97 -44.86
CA LEU A 400 -6.35 32.75 -44.64
C LEU A 400 -5.32 32.49 -45.76
N GLU A 401 -5.42 33.20 -46.89
CA GLU A 401 -4.51 33.11 -48.03
C GLU A 401 -3.23 33.88 -47.72
N GLY A 402 -2.35 33.29 -46.91
CA GLY A 402 -1.11 33.94 -46.51
C GLY A 402 -0.45 33.42 -45.24
N ALA A 403 -1.07 32.48 -44.51
CA ALA A 403 -0.44 31.86 -43.34
C ALA A 403 0.93 31.25 -43.75
N GLY A 404 2.01 31.92 -43.37
CA GLY A 404 3.36 31.72 -43.89
C GLY A 404 4.01 30.35 -43.58
N PRO A 405 5.32 30.20 -43.88
CA PRO A 405 6.02 28.91 -44.02
C PRO A 405 6.23 28.11 -42.72
N ARG A 406 5.76 28.60 -41.56
CA ARG A 406 5.87 27.91 -40.27
C ARG A 406 4.78 26.86 -40.01
N SER A 407 4.00 26.55 -41.04
CA SER A 407 3.00 25.48 -41.08
C SER A 407 3.67 24.10 -41.15
N GLY A 408 4.28 23.66 -40.04
CA GLY A 408 4.56 22.24 -39.85
C GLY A 408 3.25 21.45 -40.01
N ALA A 409 3.27 20.35 -40.77
CA ALA A 409 2.07 19.56 -41.09
C ALA A 409 1.27 19.18 -39.83
N ASP A 410 1.96 18.99 -38.71
CA ASP A 410 1.39 18.60 -37.42
C ASP A 410 0.52 19.70 -36.77
N LEU A 411 0.84 20.99 -37.00
CA LEU A 411 0.09 22.13 -36.44
C LEU A 411 -1.24 22.39 -37.17
N LEU A 412 -1.46 21.74 -38.31
CA LEU A 412 -2.72 21.74 -39.07
C LEU A 412 -3.38 20.35 -39.10
N ALA A 413 -2.71 19.32 -38.58
CA ALA A 413 -3.23 17.96 -38.58
C ALA A 413 -4.46 17.85 -37.67
N LEU A 414 -5.47 17.15 -38.19
CA LEU A 414 -6.66 16.75 -37.45
C LEU A 414 -6.55 15.28 -37.06
N ASP A 415 -7.16 14.93 -35.94
CA ASP A 415 -7.27 13.55 -35.51
C ASP A 415 -8.15 12.74 -36.48
N PRO A 416 -7.67 11.59 -37.02
CA PRO A 416 -8.46 10.74 -37.90
C PRO A 416 -9.83 10.32 -37.35
N ALA A 417 -9.96 10.14 -36.03
CA ALA A 417 -11.20 9.71 -35.39
C ALA A 417 -12.24 10.83 -35.34
N SER A 418 -11.85 12.06 -35.01
CA SER A 418 -12.76 13.20 -34.83
C SER A 418 -12.80 14.19 -36.01
N GLN A 419 -11.94 14.04 -37.02
CA GLN A 419 -11.80 15.02 -38.14
C GLN A 419 -13.11 15.35 -38.85
N GLN A 420 -14.01 14.37 -39.04
CA GLN A 420 -15.26 14.60 -39.77
C GLN A 420 -16.20 15.47 -38.93
N ALA A 421 -16.43 15.08 -37.68
CA ALA A 421 -17.28 15.82 -36.74
C ALA A 421 -16.76 17.25 -36.50
N VAL A 422 -15.44 17.40 -36.36
CA VAL A 422 -14.80 18.72 -36.20
C VAL A 422 -15.02 19.58 -37.45
N ARG A 423 -14.82 19.07 -38.66
CA ARG A 423 -15.03 19.83 -39.90
C ARG A 423 -16.49 20.23 -40.08
N GLU A 424 -17.42 19.32 -39.80
CA GLU A 424 -18.86 19.58 -39.89
C GLU A 424 -19.29 20.66 -38.90
N LEU A 425 -18.88 20.55 -37.63
CA LEU A 425 -19.18 21.56 -36.61
C LEU A 425 -18.55 22.91 -36.98
N THR A 426 -17.30 22.91 -37.41
CA THR A 426 -16.60 24.13 -37.80
C THR A 426 -17.29 24.84 -38.98
N GLY A 427 -17.79 24.08 -39.96
CA GLY A 427 -18.56 24.64 -41.08
C GLY A 427 -19.94 25.19 -40.68
N GLN A 428 -20.53 24.70 -39.59
CA GLN A 428 -21.78 25.23 -39.03
C GLN A 428 -21.56 26.50 -38.21
N VAL A 429 -20.43 26.56 -37.49
CA VAL A 429 -20.10 27.64 -36.56
C VAL A 429 -19.48 28.84 -37.27
N VAL A 430 -18.60 28.61 -38.25
CA VAL A 430 -17.83 29.68 -38.89
C VAL A 430 -18.51 30.14 -40.16
N SER A 431 -18.84 31.44 -40.24
CA SER A 431 -19.47 32.03 -41.43
C SER A 431 -18.58 31.93 -42.68
N GLU A 432 -19.21 31.78 -43.84
CA GLU A 432 -18.51 31.79 -45.13
C GLU A 432 -17.81 33.15 -45.33
N GLY A 433 -16.55 33.13 -45.76
CA GLY A 433 -15.74 34.34 -45.95
C GLY A 433 -15.20 34.99 -44.67
N ALA A 434 -15.39 34.41 -43.47
CA ALA A 434 -14.79 34.93 -42.25
C ALA A 434 -13.26 34.94 -42.32
N GLY A 435 -12.65 36.06 -41.93
CA GLY A 435 -11.21 36.16 -41.74
C GLY A 435 -10.71 35.29 -40.56
N PRO A 436 -9.39 35.03 -40.46
CA PRO A 436 -8.81 34.15 -39.43
C PRO A 436 -9.23 34.51 -38.00
N LEU A 437 -9.08 35.78 -37.60
CA LEU A 437 -9.45 36.25 -36.25
C LEU A 437 -10.95 36.09 -36.00
N GLN A 438 -11.78 36.46 -36.99
CA GLN A 438 -13.22 36.34 -36.89
C GLN A 438 -13.66 34.87 -36.74
N ALA A 439 -13.02 33.96 -37.48
CA ALA A 439 -13.26 32.52 -37.35
C ALA A 439 -12.91 32.03 -35.95
N ALA A 440 -11.75 32.40 -35.40
CA ALA A 440 -11.34 32.03 -34.05
C ALA A 440 -12.32 32.56 -32.98
N ARG A 441 -12.78 33.82 -33.11
CA ARG A 441 -13.79 34.42 -32.24
C ARG A 441 -15.14 33.69 -32.30
N GLN A 442 -15.60 33.30 -33.49
CA GLN A 442 -16.86 32.56 -33.65
C GLN A 442 -16.77 31.16 -33.02
N ILE A 443 -15.63 30.47 -33.18
CA ILE A 443 -15.36 29.18 -32.53
C ILE A 443 -15.38 29.34 -31.01
N GLN A 444 -14.66 30.32 -30.46
CA GLN A 444 -14.65 30.59 -29.01
C GLN A 444 -16.06 30.92 -28.50
N ALA A 445 -16.80 31.79 -29.18
CA ALA A 445 -18.16 32.16 -28.79
C ALA A 445 -19.11 30.96 -28.77
N HIS A 446 -18.96 30.03 -29.72
CA HIS A 446 -19.74 28.80 -29.76
C HIS A 446 -19.44 27.89 -28.56
N LEU A 447 -18.17 27.64 -28.28
CA LEU A 447 -17.74 26.79 -27.15
C LEU A 447 -18.08 27.40 -25.79
N ARG A 448 -18.13 28.74 -25.69
CA ARG A 448 -18.56 29.48 -24.50
C ARG A 448 -20.08 29.64 -24.37
N SER A 449 -20.86 29.17 -25.33
CA SER A 449 -22.33 29.29 -25.30
C SER A 449 -22.94 28.38 -24.22
N SER A 450 -24.20 28.65 -23.87
CA SER A 450 -24.97 27.81 -22.93
C SER A 450 -25.23 26.38 -23.41
N ALA A 451 -24.80 26.02 -24.63
CA ALA A 451 -24.86 24.65 -25.14
C ALA A 451 -23.81 23.73 -24.50
N TYR A 452 -22.75 24.28 -23.91
CA TYR A 452 -21.67 23.52 -23.30
C TYR A 452 -21.60 23.77 -21.79
N THR A 453 -21.27 22.73 -21.04
CA THR A 453 -21.20 22.73 -19.57
C THR A 453 -19.78 22.42 -19.11
N TYR A 454 -19.26 23.23 -18.19
CA TYR A 454 -18.02 22.91 -17.48
C TYR A 454 -18.30 21.92 -16.35
N ASN A 455 -17.65 20.76 -16.35
CA ASN A 455 -17.75 19.78 -15.27
C ASN A 455 -16.47 18.94 -15.14
N LEU A 456 -15.99 18.73 -13.91
CA LEU A 456 -14.89 17.81 -13.58
C LEU A 456 -15.36 16.35 -13.45
N GLU A 457 -16.67 16.11 -13.42
CA GLU A 457 -17.33 14.80 -13.44
C GLU A 457 -17.92 14.53 -14.82
N LEU A 458 -17.16 13.83 -15.66
CA LEU A 458 -17.60 13.44 -16.99
C LEU A 458 -18.28 12.07 -16.95
N GLU A 459 -19.28 11.88 -17.82
CA GLU A 459 -19.83 10.57 -18.11
C GLU A 459 -18.72 9.63 -18.61
N PRO A 460 -18.75 8.33 -18.28
CA PRO A 460 -17.80 7.38 -18.84
C PRO A 460 -17.86 7.38 -20.36
N ALA A 461 -16.71 7.52 -21.01
CA ALA A 461 -16.59 7.30 -22.44
C ALA A 461 -16.73 5.80 -22.75
N GLU A 462 -17.26 5.47 -23.93
CA GLU A 462 -17.28 4.07 -24.39
C GLU A 462 -15.84 3.57 -24.64
N ASP A 463 -15.61 2.26 -24.55
CA ASP A 463 -14.29 1.67 -24.75
C ASP A 463 -13.73 2.05 -26.14
N GLY A 464 -12.67 2.86 -26.15
CA GLY A 464 -12.03 3.35 -27.37
C GLY A 464 -12.70 4.56 -28.04
N GLU A 465 -13.67 5.22 -27.38
CA GLU A 465 -14.25 6.48 -27.85
C GLU A 465 -13.21 7.63 -27.77
N ASP A 466 -13.05 8.37 -28.87
CA ASP A 466 -12.22 9.57 -28.95
C ASP A 466 -12.76 10.66 -27.99
N ALA A 467 -11.88 11.30 -27.22
CA ALA A 467 -12.29 12.23 -26.17
C ALA A 467 -12.97 13.50 -26.70
N VAL A 468 -12.64 13.94 -27.92
CA VAL A 468 -13.30 15.07 -28.59
C VAL A 468 -14.67 14.66 -29.10
N LEU A 469 -14.83 13.46 -29.67
CA LEU A 469 -16.15 12.94 -30.04
C LEU A 469 -17.08 12.81 -28.82
N HIS A 470 -16.55 12.26 -27.73
CA HIS A 470 -17.27 12.18 -26.47
C HIS A 470 -17.73 13.57 -25.99
N PHE A 471 -16.83 14.54 -25.97
CA PHE A 471 -17.13 15.93 -25.59
C PHE A 471 -18.17 16.58 -26.51
N LEU A 472 -18.08 16.41 -27.83
CA LEU A 472 -19.05 16.97 -28.77
C LEU A 472 -20.44 16.34 -28.60
N ARG A 473 -20.51 15.06 -28.20
CA ARG A 473 -21.74 14.33 -27.91
C ARG A 473 -22.40 14.79 -26.61
N THR A 474 -21.63 14.80 -25.51
CA THR A 474 -22.13 15.14 -24.16
C THR A 474 -22.21 16.64 -23.90
N ARG A 475 -21.47 17.44 -24.68
CA ARG A 475 -21.24 18.88 -24.50
C ARG A 475 -20.80 19.26 -23.09
N THR A 476 -20.18 18.32 -22.37
CA THR A 476 -19.76 18.47 -20.99
C THR A 476 -18.28 18.11 -20.90
N GLY A 477 -17.46 19.03 -20.37
CA GLY A 477 -16.01 18.90 -20.34
C GLY A 477 -15.38 19.82 -19.32
N TYR A 478 -14.05 19.76 -19.17
CA TYR A 478 -13.27 20.78 -18.48
C TYR A 478 -12.24 21.39 -19.44
N CYS A 479 -11.37 22.29 -18.96
CA CYS A 479 -10.52 23.16 -19.78
C CYS A 479 -9.79 22.42 -20.93
N GLN A 480 -9.34 21.18 -20.70
CA GLN A 480 -8.69 20.36 -21.70
C GLN A 480 -9.57 20.05 -22.92
N GLN A 481 -10.83 19.61 -22.74
CA GLN A 481 -11.72 19.31 -23.86
C GLN A 481 -12.02 20.58 -24.65
N PHE A 482 -12.32 21.69 -23.96
CA PHE A 482 -12.58 22.98 -24.61
C PHE A 482 -11.37 23.47 -25.42
N ALA A 483 -10.18 23.47 -24.84
CA ALA A 483 -8.95 23.90 -25.51
C ALA A 483 -8.61 23.03 -26.72
N THR A 484 -8.70 21.70 -26.56
CA THR A 484 -8.41 20.73 -27.63
C THR A 484 -9.40 20.86 -28.79
N THR A 485 -10.70 20.95 -28.48
CA THR A 485 -11.74 21.13 -29.50
C THR A 485 -11.57 22.45 -30.24
N MET A 486 -11.29 23.56 -29.54
CA MET A 486 -11.01 24.84 -30.19
C MET A 486 -9.80 24.77 -31.13
N ALA A 487 -8.70 24.15 -30.68
CA ALA A 487 -7.50 23.98 -31.50
C ALA A 487 -7.80 23.18 -32.77
N LEU A 488 -8.52 22.05 -32.66
CA LEU A 488 -8.92 21.24 -33.82
C LEU A 488 -9.87 21.98 -34.77
N MET A 489 -10.82 22.76 -34.26
CA MET A 489 -11.69 23.59 -35.10
C MET A 489 -10.93 24.70 -35.83
N ALA A 490 -9.94 25.32 -35.17
CA ALA A 490 -9.04 26.29 -35.78
C ALA A 490 -8.20 25.66 -36.90
N ARG A 491 -7.62 24.48 -36.65
CA ARG A 491 -6.90 23.67 -37.65
C ARG A 491 -7.78 23.32 -38.84
N ALA A 492 -9.05 22.99 -38.61
CA ALA A 492 -10.01 22.71 -39.67
C ALA A 492 -10.31 23.93 -40.57
N ARG A 493 -10.07 25.15 -40.09
CA ARG A 493 -10.07 26.39 -40.91
C ARG A 493 -8.70 26.82 -41.42
N GLY A 494 -7.66 26.00 -41.25
CA GLY A 494 -6.32 26.31 -41.74
C GLY A 494 -5.55 27.29 -40.85
N ILE A 495 -5.98 27.51 -39.61
CA ILE A 495 -5.24 28.29 -38.62
C ILE A 495 -4.35 27.32 -37.83
N PRO A 496 -3.01 27.44 -37.89
CA PRO A 496 -2.14 26.59 -37.08
C PRO A 496 -2.43 26.81 -35.60
N ALA A 497 -2.66 25.74 -34.85
CA ALA A 497 -3.06 25.81 -33.45
C ALA A 497 -2.31 24.77 -32.61
N ARG A 498 -2.08 25.07 -31.34
CA ARG A 498 -1.50 24.18 -30.33
C ARG A 498 -2.18 24.41 -28.98
N VAL A 499 -1.93 23.53 -28.01
CA VAL A 499 -2.51 23.64 -26.65
C VAL A 499 -1.40 23.90 -25.64
N GLY A 500 -1.46 25.05 -24.97
CA GLY A 500 -0.62 25.35 -23.81
C GLY A 500 -1.22 24.73 -22.55
N VAL A 501 -0.36 24.24 -21.67
CA VAL A 501 -0.73 23.62 -20.40
C VAL A 501 0.16 24.18 -19.29
N GLY A 502 -0.44 24.51 -18.16
CA GLY A 502 0.27 25.05 -17.02
C GLY A 502 -0.69 25.50 -15.93
N PHE A 503 -0.49 26.70 -15.40
CA PHE A 503 -1.29 27.25 -14.31
C PHE A 503 -1.89 28.60 -14.66
N LEU A 504 -3.08 28.89 -14.17
CA LEU A 504 -3.60 30.24 -14.11
C LEU A 504 -2.72 31.10 -13.18
N PRO A 505 -2.83 32.44 -13.26
CA PRO A 505 -2.00 33.35 -12.47
C PRO A 505 -2.22 33.31 -10.95
N GLY A 506 -3.06 32.40 -10.43
CA GLY A 506 -3.37 32.29 -9.01
C GLY A 506 -4.13 33.49 -8.44
N THR A 507 -4.20 33.57 -7.11
CA THR A 507 -4.86 34.65 -6.36
C THR A 507 -3.86 35.69 -5.88
N SER A 508 -4.21 36.98 -5.95
CA SER A 508 -3.39 38.05 -5.39
C SER A 508 -3.53 38.10 -3.87
N GLU A 509 -2.42 38.04 -3.14
CA GLU A 509 -2.34 38.17 -1.69
C GLU A 509 -1.26 39.21 -1.35
N GLY A 510 -1.67 40.47 -1.19
CA GLY A 510 -0.73 41.59 -1.02
C GLY A 510 0.04 41.89 -2.31
N ASP A 511 1.37 41.96 -2.22
CA ASP A 511 2.28 42.16 -3.37
C ASP A 511 2.65 40.84 -4.08
N GLU A 512 2.11 39.72 -3.61
CA GLU A 512 2.40 38.37 -4.10
C GLU A 512 1.17 37.74 -4.75
N ARG A 513 1.44 36.73 -5.57
CA ARG A 513 0.44 35.88 -6.20
C ARG A 513 0.71 34.44 -5.82
N ILE A 514 -0.33 33.76 -5.38
CA ILE A 514 -0.30 32.37 -4.93
C ILE A 514 -1.01 31.51 -5.94
N VAL A 515 -0.26 30.63 -6.59
CA VAL A 515 -0.76 29.61 -7.50
C VAL A 515 -0.92 28.31 -6.73
N ARG A 516 -2.04 27.63 -6.89
CA ARG A 516 -2.36 26.35 -6.25
C ARG A 516 -2.53 25.24 -7.30
N ALA A 517 -2.59 23.99 -6.86
CA ALA A 517 -2.82 22.87 -7.77
C ALA A 517 -4.16 22.98 -8.52
N SER A 518 -5.18 23.58 -7.88
CA SER A 518 -6.49 23.87 -8.46
C SER A 518 -6.45 24.91 -9.59
N ASP A 519 -5.36 25.66 -9.72
CA ASP A 519 -5.16 26.63 -10.79
C ASP A 519 -4.62 26.00 -12.09
N ALA A 520 -4.43 24.67 -12.12
CA ALA A 520 -3.98 23.98 -13.32
C ALA A 520 -4.95 24.20 -14.49
N HIS A 521 -4.45 24.58 -15.66
CA HIS A 521 -5.28 24.99 -16.78
C HIS A 521 -4.67 24.65 -18.14
N ALA A 522 -5.54 24.53 -19.15
CA ALA A 522 -5.18 24.32 -20.53
C ALA A 522 -5.88 25.35 -21.42
N TRP A 523 -5.14 25.90 -22.39
CA TRP A 523 -5.64 26.92 -23.32
C TRP A 523 -5.11 26.69 -24.74
N PRO A 524 -5.88 27.04 -25.78
CA PRO A 524 -5.39 27.02 -27.14
C PRO A 524 -4.53 28.27 -27.44
N GLU A 525 -3.44 28.06 -28.18
CA GLU A 525 -2.64 29.11 -28.81
C GLU A 525 -2.76 28.96 -30.34
N LEU A 526 -3.07 30.05 -31.03
CA LEU A 526 -3.30 30.10 -32.48
C LEU A 526 -2.23 31.00 -33.12
N TRP A 527 -1.69 30.57 -34.26
CA TRP A 527 -0.71 31.35 -35.01
C TRP A 527 -1.39 32.23 -36.05
N PHE A 528 -1.05 33.51 -36.07
CA PHE A 528 -1.42 34.45 -37.11
C PHE A 528 -0.16 35.07 -37.71
N ASP A 529 -0.11 35.13 -39.05
CA ASP A 529 1.01 35.78 -39.74
C ASP A 529 1.09 37.27 -39.36
N GLY A 530 2.31 37.79 -39.15
CA GLY A 530 2.53 39.15 -38.64
C GLY A 530 2.40 39.32 -37.12
N VAL A 531 1.54 38.53 -36.46
CA VAL A 531 1.29 38.65 -34.99
C VAL A 531 2.04 37.59 -34.18
N GLY A 532 2.11 36.36 -34.67
CA GLY A 532 2.68 35.21 -33.98
C GLY A 532 1.65 34.36 -33.23
N TRP A 533 2.09 33.69 -32.17
CA TRP A 533 1.22 32.85 -31.31
C TRP A 533 0.45 33.73 -30.34
N VAL A 534 -0.88 33.63 -30.35
CA VAL A 534 -1.76 34.31 -29.41
C VAL A 534 -2.72 33.33 -28.74
N ARG A 535 -3.01 33.55 -27.45
CA ARG A 535 -3.89 32.70 -26.63
C ARG A 535 -5.37 32.96 -26.91
N PHE A 536 -6.20 31.94 -26.74
CA PHE A 536 -7.67 32.06 -26.65
C PHE A 536 -8.17 31.35 -25.38
N GLU A 537 -9.41 31.61 -24.98
CA GLU A 537 -10.03 31.00 -23.78
C GLU A 537 -11.45 30.48 -24.07
N PRO A 538 -11.58 29.24 -24.58
CA PRO A 538 -12.88 28.64 -24.90
C PRO A 538 -13.68 28.16 -23.68
N THR A 539 -13.10 28.10 -22.48
CA THR A 539 -13.74 27.48 -21.30
C THR A 539 -14.82 28.40 -20.70
N PRO A 540 -16.10 27.98 -20.64
CA PRO A 540 -17.18 28.78 -20.05
C PRO A 540 -16.98 29.05 -18.56
N GLY A 541 -17.45 30.20 -18.07
CA GLY A 541 -17.52 30.51 -16.63
C GLY A 541 -16.18 30.69 -15.90
N SER A 542 -15.04 30.54 -16.59
CA SER A 542 -13.74 30.93 -16.05
C SER A 542 -13.69 32.45 -15.91
N ASP A 543 -13.54 32.96 -14.69
CA ASP A 543 -12.97 34.29 -14.45
C ASP A 543 -11.49 34.20 -14.87
N ALA A 544 -11.29 34.26 -16.19
CA ALA A 544 -10.11 33.86 -16.96
C ALA A 544 -8.81 34.63 -16.68
N ALA A 545 -8.71 35.39 -15.58
CA ALA A 545 -7.73 36.43 -15.23
C ALA A 545 -7.41 37.49 -16.31
N SER A 546 -7.53 37.18 -17.60
CA SER A 546 -8.07 38.00 -18.67
C SER A 546 -8.28 37.12 -19.91
N THR A 547 -9.51 36.94 -20.37
CA THR A 547 -9.72 36.51 -21.76
C THR A 547 -9.11 37.61 -22.64
N PRO A 548 -8.15 37.34 -23.53
CA PRO A 548 -7.45 38.39 -24.24
C PRO A 548 -8.43 39.28 -25.01
N GLY A 549 -8.26 40.60 -24.95
CA GLY A 549 -9.22 41.57 -25.50
C GLY A 549 -9.51 41.34 -26.98
N TYR A 550 -8.49 41.01 -27.78
CA TYR A 550 -8.62 40.66 -29.19
C TYR A 550 -9.49 39.42 -29.45
N SER A 551 -9.74 38.56 -28.47
CA SER A 551 -10.52 37.32 -28.64
C SER A 551 -12.03 37.51 -28.41
N LEU A 552 -12.45 38.69 -27.94
CA LEU A 552 -13.86 39.03 -27.72
C LEU A 552 -14.44 39.80 -28.92
N PRO A 553 -15.69 39.55 -29.33
CA PRO A 553 -16.34 40.35 -30.38
C PRO A 553 -16.71 41.75 -29.88
N GLY A 554 -16.21 42.82 -30.51
CA GLY A 554 -16.80 44.17 -30.44
C GLY A 554 -16.33 45.09 -29.31
N VAL A 555 -15.05 45.06 -28.92
CA VAL A 555 -14.48 46.11 -28.07
C VAL A 555 -13.90 47.21 -28.94
N ASP A 556 -14.76 48.12 -29.41
CA ASP A 556 -14.30 49.43 -29.87
C ASP A 556 -13.72 50.17 -28.66
N GLU A 557 -12.46 50.61 -28.75
CA GLU A 557 -11.89 51.57 -27.80
C GLU A 557 -12.69 52.88 -27.87
N ALA A 558 -13.68 53.01 -26.99
CA ALA A 558 -14.29 54.29 -26.67
C ALA A 558 -13.45 54.96 -25.58
N ASP A 559 -12.53 55.79 -26.04
CA ASP A 559 -12.10 57.10 -25.52
C ASP A 559 -12.27 57.38 -24.02
N GLY A 560 -11.17 57.81 -23.39
CA GLY A 560 -11.06 58.09 -21.97
C GLY A 560 -12.17 58.97 -21.39
N SER A 561 -12.77 58.48 -20.30
CA SER A 561 -13.39 59.33 -19.29
C SER A 561 -13.19 58.72 -17.91
N SER A 562 -12.37 59.39 -17.10
CA SER A 562 -12.39 59.24 -15.65
C SER A 562 -13.83 59.38 -15.13
N GLY A 563 -14.26 58.44 -14.29
CA GLY A 563 -15.60 58.44 -13.73
C GLY A 563 -15.75 57.45 -12.58
N SER A 564 -15.32 57.89 -11.39
CA SER A 564 -15.79 57.49 -10.05
C SER A 564 -15.92 56.01 -9.72
N SER A 565 -15.01 55.54 -8.86
CA SER A 565 -15.18 54.37 -8.02
C SER A 565 -16.42 54.51 -7.14
N GLU A 566 -17.41 53.65 -7.35
CA GLU A 566 -18.36 53.25 -6.31
C GLU A 566 -18.23 51.73 -6.16
N GLU A 567 -17.77 51.33 -4.99
CA GLU A 567 -17.72 49.94 -4.52
C GLU A 567 -19.12 49.33 -4.60
N THR A 568 -19.25 48.26 -5.37
CA THR A 568 -20.34 47.30 -5.16
C THR A 568 -19.75 45.90 -5.21
N SER A 569 -19.34 45.42 -4.03
CA SER A 569 -19.05 44.02 -3.78
C SER A 569 -20.25 43.18 -4.22
N SER A 570 -20.09 42.41 -5.29
CA SER A 570 -21.08 41.45 -5.76
C SER A 570 -20.53 40.06 -5.57
N THR A 571 -20.94 39.50 -4.43
CA THR A 571 -20.84 38.11 -4.00
C THR A 571 -21.18 37.13 -5.13
N SER A 572 -20.22 36.29 -5.49
CA SER A 572 -20.42 35.13 -6.36
C SER A 572 -21.45 34.19 -5.74
N THR A 573 -22.58 34.03 -6.42
CA THR A 573 -23.66 33.13 -6.03
C THR A 573 -23.29 31.72 -6.48
N SER A 574 -22.77 30.91 -5.56
CA SER A 574 -22.72 29.46 -5.71
C SER A 574 -24.14 28.91 -5.57
N ALA A 575 -24.75 28.52 -6.68
CA ALA A 575 -26.00 27.76 -6.68
C ALA A 575 -25.70 26.32 -6.25
N SER A 576 -25.68 26.08 -4.94
CA SER A 576 -25.78 24.74 -4.35
C SER A 576 -27.24 24.32 -4.36
N SER A 577 -27.59 23.38 -5.23
CA SER A 577 -28.86 22.68 -5.18
C SER A 577 -28.76 21.56 -4.14
N SER A 578 -29.07 21.86 -2.89
CA SER A 578 -29.38 20.84 -1.88
C SER A 578 -30.73 21.19 -1.26
N ALA A 579 -31.74 20.39 -1.62
CA ALA A 579 -33.06 20.44 -1.03
C ALA A 579 -33.24 19.22 -0.11
N ALA A 580 -33.05 19.43 1.19
CA ALA A 580 -33.73 18.68 2.25
C ALA A 580 -33.79 19.55 3.51
N PRO A 581 -34.93 19.58 4.24
CA PRO A 581 -35.26 20.69 5.13
C PRO A 581 -34.66 20.55 6.53
N SER A 582 -34.08 21.64 7.03
CA SER A 582 -33.72 21.79 8.43
C SER A 582 -34.96 22.07 9.27
N ALA A 583 -35.17 21.25 10.28
CA ALA A 583 -36.13 21.49 11.35
C ALA A 583 -35.68 22.67 12.21
N GLN A 584 -36.63 23.49 12.63
CA GLN A 584 -36.48 24.37 13.78
C GLN A 584 -37.79 24.32 14.57
N GLU A 585 -37.77 23.61 15.69
CA GLU A 585 -38.80 23.73 16.73
C GLU A 585 -38.11 23.96 18.06
N ASP A 586 -38.53 25.05 18.70
CA ASP A 586 -38.09 25.52 19.99
C ASP A 586 -38.59 24.62 21.14
N ILE A 587 -37.71 24.54 22.14
CA ILE A 587 -37.80 24.07 23.51
C ILE A 587 -39.22 23.94 24.11
N ALA A 588 -39.54 22.71 24.56
CA ALA A 588 -40.39 22.49 25.74
C ALA A 588 -39.97 21.22 26.50
N ALA A 589 -39.90 21.35 27.82
CA ALA A 589 -39.43 20.37 28.78
C ALA A 589 -40.29 19.10 28.87
N GLY A 590 -39.63 17.97 29.05
CA GLY A 590 -40.24 16.68 29.39
C GLY A 590 -39.18 15.68 29.82
N ALA A 591 -38.91 15.63 31.13
CA ALA A 591 -38.06 14.61 31.73
C ALA A 591 -38.72 13.23 31.63
N THR A 592 -38.04 12.27 31.01
CA THR A 592 -38.18 10.84 31.30
C THR A 592 -36.85 10.13 31.05
N ASP A 593 -36.38 9.45 32.10
CA ASP A 593 -35.19 8.60 32.16
C ASP A 593 -35.10 7.58 31.02
N GLY A 594 -33.90 7.42 30.47
CA GLY A 594 -33.58 6.36 29.51
C GLY A 594 -32.21 6.55 28.88
N ALA A 595 -31.15 6.28 29.65
CA ALA A 595 -29.79 6.18 29.12
C ALA A 595 -29.69 5.07 28.05
N PRO A 596 -29.08 5.29 26.88
CA PRO A 596 -28.66 4.21 26.02
C PRO A 596 -27.38 3.61 26.60
N THR A 597 -27.47 2.39 27.10
CA THR A 597 -26.29 1.59 27.43
C THR A 597 -25.63 1.14 26.13
N ASP A 598 -24.47 1.73 25.82
CA ASP A 598 -23.48 1.16 24.91
C ASP A 598 -23.08 -0.23 25.44
N ASP A 599 -23.72 -1.27 24.92
CA ASP A 599 -23.35 -2.66 25.18
C ASP A 599 -22.29 -3.13 24.16
N THR A 600 -21.30 -2.28 23.90
CA THR A 600 -20.05 -2.72 23.26
C THR A 600 -19.23 -3.44 24.32
N ALA A 601 -19.25 -4.77 24.28
CA ALA A 601 -18.40 -5.58 25.15
C ALA A 601 -16.94 -5.10 24.99
N PRO A 602 -16.29 -4.61 26.05
CA PRO A 602 -15.06 -3.86 25.89
C PRO A 602 -13.94 -4.75 25.36
N TRP A 603 -13.21 -4.24 24.36
CA TRP A 603 -12.17 -4.90 23.56
C TRP A 603 -11.09 -5.65 24.38
N TRP A 604 -10.88 -5.28 25.64
CA TRP A 604 -9.97 -5.97 26.57
C TRP A 604 -10.47 -7.34 27.05
N ARG A 605 -11.73 -7.72 26.83
CA ARG A 605 -12.28 -9.04 27.23
C ARG A 605 -11.76 -10.18 26.36
N TRP A 606 -11.49 -9.94 25.09
CA TRP A 606 -11.01 -10.96 24.15
C TRP A 606 -9.61 -11.51 24.48
N PRO A 607 -8.59 -10.72 24.83
CA PRO A 607 -7.32 -11.27 25.30
C PRO A 607 -7.47 -12.08 26.59
N LEU A 608 -8.45 -11.76 27.45
CA LEU A 608 -8.76 -12.53 28.67
C LEU A 608 -9.44 -13.87 28.36
N VAL A 609 -10.35 -13.91 27.38
CA VAL A 609 -10.97 -15.14 26.89
C VAL A 609 -9.95 -16.03 26.17
N LEU A 610 -9.04 -15.44 25.38
CA LEU A 610 -7.95 -16.16 24.73
C LEU A 610 -6.92 -16.68 25.73
N LEU A 611 -6.58 -15.89 26.76
CA LEU A 611 -5.73 -16.33 27.88
C LEU A 611 -6.40 -17.48 28.64
N LEU A 612 -7.69 -17.38 28.94
CA LEU A 612 -8.46 -18.44 29.61
C LEU A 612 -8.53 -19.71 28.75
N GLY A 613 -8.75 -19.57 27.44
CA GLY A 613 -8.71 -20.67 26.49
C GLY A 613 -7.35 -21.34 26.41
N LEU A 614 -6.26 -20.57 26.43
CA LEU A 614 -4.89 -21.07 26.46
C LEU A 614 -4.58 -21.79 27.77
N VAL A 615 -4.99 -21.23 28.92
CA VAL A 615 -4.83 -21.85 30.24
C VAL A 615 -5.62 -23.16 30.33
N LEU A 616 -6.87 -23.17 29.85
CA LEU A 616 -7.70 -24.38 29.78
C LEU A 616 -7.04 -25.44 28.88
N ALA A 617 -6.58 -25.07 27.69
CA ALA A 617 -5.88 -25.96 26.77
C ALA A 617 -4.60 -26.55 27.38
N LEU A 618 -3.81 -25.74 28.09
CA LEU A 618 -2.61 -26.17 28.82
C LEU A 618 -2.95 -27.07 30.02
N ALA A 619 -4.11 -26.91 30.65
CA ALA A 619 -4.57 -27.70 31.79
C ALA A 619 -5.15 -29.09 31.42
N VAL A 620 -5.60 -29.30 30.17
CA VAL A 620 -6.16 -30.59 29.72
C VAL A 620 -5.16 -31.75 29.88
N LEU A 621 -3.89 -31.52 29.55
CA LEU A 621 -2.86 -32.57 29.59
C LEU A 621 -2.50 -33.04 31.01
N PRO A 622 -2.23 -32.17 32.00
CA PRO A 622 -1.99 -32.61 33.37
C PRO A 622 -3.23 -33.25 34.01
N VAL A 623 -4.45 -32.74 33.74
CA VAL A 623 -5.68 -33.31 34.30
C VAL A 623 -5.95 -34.71 33.74
N THR A 624 -5.81 -34.90 32.43
CA THR A 624 -5.98 -36.24 31.82
C THR A 624 -4.92 -37.24 32.28
N ALA A 625 -3.67 -36.80 32.51
CA ALA A 625 -2.64 -37.64 33.13
C ALA A 625 -3.05 -38.08 34.55
N ILE A 626 -3.60 -37.17 35.37
CA ILE A 626 -4.10 -37.51 36.72
C ILE A 626 -5.25 -38.51 36.65
N LEU A 627 -6.19 -38.33 35.70
CA LEU A 627 -7.33 -39.22 35.53
C LEU A 627 -6.92 -40.63 35.06
N VAL A 628 -5.92 -40.75 34.18
CA VAL A 628 -5.38 -42.05 33.78
C VAL A 628 -4.65 -42.74 34.94
N ARG A 629 -3.94 -41.98 35.78
CA ARG A 629 -3.29 -42.52 36.99
C ARG A 629 -4.28 -43.04 38.02
N ARG A 630 -5.50 -42.50 38.07
CA ARG A 630 -6.57 -42.93 38.99
C ARG A 630 -7.35 -44.16 38.52
N ARG A 631 -6.98 -44.77 37.38
CA ARG A 631 -7.59 -46.04 36.97
C ARG A 631 -7.23 -47.11 37.99
N ARG A 632 -8.25 -47.78 38.52
CA ARG A 632 -8.08 -48.86 39.51
C ARG A 632 -7.48 -50.08 38.81
N PRO A 633 -6.33 -50.59 39.25
CA PRO A 633 -5.80 -51.84 38.73
C PRO A 633 -6.74 -53.00 39.09
N GLU A 634 -6.86 -53.97 38.20
CA GLU A 634 -7.73 -55.13 38.39
C GLU A 634 -7.12 -56.10 39.42
N ASP A 635 -5.79 -56.30 39.39
CA ASP A 635 -5.03 -57.17 40.29
C ASP A 635 -3.70 -56.55 40.75
N ASP A 636 -3.06 -57.14 41.77
CA ASP A 636 -1.77 -56.71 42.34
C ASP A 636 -0.64 -56.66 41.30
N ALA A 637 -0.59 -57.61 40.36
CA ALA A 637 0.40 -57.62 39.29
C ALA A 637 0.20 -56.45 38.31
N ALA A 638 -1.06 -56.08 38.02
CA ALA A 638 -1.40 -54.93 37.20
C ALA A 638 -1.03 -53.61 37.90
N ARG A 639 -1.19 -53.54 39.23
CA ARG A 639 -0.73 -52.39 40.04
C ARG A 639 0.78 -52.18 39.91
N VAL A 640 1.57 -53.24 40.08
CA VAL A 640 3.04 -53.19 39.98
C VAL A 640 3.49 -52.79 38.57
N GLU A 641 2.85 -53.34 37.53
CA GLU A 641 3.15 -52.97 36.14
C GLU A 641 2.79 -51.51 35.84
N GLN A 642 1.66 -51.01 36.35
CA GLN A 642 1.24 -49.62 36.20
C GLN A 642 2.22 -48.66 36.89
N GLU A 643 2.69 -48.98 38.09
CA GLU A 643 3.69 -48.15 38.80
C GLU A 643 5.05 -48.18 38.11
N TRP A 644 5.47 -49.33 37.57
CA TRP A 644 6.70 -49.43 36.78
C TRP A 644 6.65 -48.62 35.48
N GLN A 645 5.57 -48.75 34.71
CA GLN A 645 5.36 -47.95 33.50
C GLN A 645 5.31 -46.46 33.84
N GLY A 646 4.63 -46.11 34.94
CA GLY A 646 4.60 -44.77 35.48
C GLY A 646 5.99 -44.23 35.83
N LEU A 647 6.84 -45.03 36.48
CA LEU A 647 8.22 -44.67 36.79
C LEU A 647 9.01 -44.36 35.51
N VAL A 648 9.02 -45.28 34.53
CA VAL A 648 9.78 -45.11 33.28
C VAL A 648 9.33 -43.90 32.50
N VAL A 649 8.01 -43.70 32.37
CA VAL A 649 7.45 -42.56 31.64
C VAL A 649 7.75 -41.24 32.35
N ARG A 650 7.58 -41.18 33.68
CA ARG A 650 7.83 -39.97 34.48
C ARG A 650 9.32 -39.63 34.57
N LEU A 651 10.21 -40.62 34.50
CA LEU A 651 11.65 -40.38 34.31
C LEU A 651 11.92 -39.81 32.91
N GLY A 652 11.28 -40.34 31.87
CA GLY A 652 11.31 -39.78 30.52
C GLY A 652 10.86 -38.32 30.45
N ASP A 653 9.79 -37.95 31.16
CA ASP A 653 9.30 -36.56 31.27
C ASP A 653 10.35 -35.60 31.86
N LEU A 654 11.24 -36.10 32.72
CA LEU A 654 12.36 -35.35 33.30
C LEU A 654 13.61 -35.32 32.39
N GLY A 655 13.53 -35.90 31.20
CA GLY A 655 14.64 -36.08 30.26
C GLY A 655 15.62 -37.15 30.71
N MET A 656 15.12 -38.15 31.44
CA MET A 656 15.84 -39.32 31.94
C MET A 656 15.21 -40.60 31.38
N SER A 657 15.29 -40.79 30.06
CA SER A 657 14.78 -42.01 29.44
C SER A 657 15.81 -43.14 29.53
N PRO A 658 15.42 -44.32 30.07
CA PRO A 658 16.21 -45.54 29.91
C PRO A 658 16.38 -45.87 28.41
N PRO A 659 17.44 -46.63 28.02
CA PRO A 659 17.62 -47.06 26.65
C PRO A 659 16.42 -47.88 26.14
N ASP A 660 16.03 -47.67 24.89
CA ASP A 660 14.93 -48.40 24.27
C ASP A 660 15.25 -49.90 24.24
N GLY A 661 14.31 -50.74 24.70
CA GLY A 661 14.48 -52.20 24.78
C GLY A 661 15.25 -52.72 26.01
N ALA A 662 15.60 -51.85 26.97
CA ALA A 662 16.28 -52.28 28.20
C ALA A 662 15.42 -53.21 29.07
N THR A 663 16.03 -54.27 29.62
CA THR A 663 15.36 -55.15 30.59
C THR A 663 15.09 -54.43 31.92
N PRO A 664 14.19 -54.93 32.79
CA PRO A 664 13.97 -54.36 34.12
C PRO A 664 15.24 -54.15 34.93
N ARG A 665 16.15 -55.12 34.95
CA ARG A 665 17.46 -55.02 35.63
C ARG A 665 18.37 -53.97 35.02
N GLN A 666 18.43 -53.90 33.69
CA GLN A 666 19.21 -52.88 32.99
C GLN A 666 18.67 -51.48 33.29
N THR A 667 17.36 -51.32 33.35
CA THR A 667 16.68 -50.08 33.74
C THR A 667 16.98 -49.73 35.19
N GLY A 668 16.91 -50.68 36.13
CA GLY A 668 17.29 -50.47 37.53
C GLY A 668 18.73 -49.98 37.70
N ALA A 669 19.69 -50.69 37.11
CA ALA A 669 21.11 -50.29 37.13
C ALA A 669 21.36 -48.94 36.41
N TRP A 670 20.55 -48.61 35.41
CA TRP A 670 20.59 -47.31 34.75
C TRP A 670 20.08 -46.19 35.67
N VAL A 671 18.99 -46.42 36.40
CA VAL A 671 18.40 -45.47 37.37
C VAL A 671 19.37 -45.23 38.52
N GLN A 672 19.93 -46.28 39.11
CA GLN A 672 20.91 -46.17 40.21
C GLN A 672 22.14 -45.32 39.86
N ARG A 673 22.60 -45.37 38.60
CA ARG A 673 23.75 -44.58 38.13
C ARG A 673 23.44 -43.11 37.86
N ARG A 674 22.17 -42.76 37.61
CA ARG A 674 21.77 -41.44 37.07
C ARG A 674 20.88 -40.64 38.01
N VAL A 675 20.25 -41.29 38.98
CA VAL A 675 19.50 -40.64 40.05
C VAL A 675 20.41 -40.62 41.29
N PRO A 676 20.78 -39.44 41.80
CA PRO A 676 21.60 -39.34 43.01
C PRO A 676 20.91 -39.99 44.21
N GLY A 677 21.63 -40.80 44.98
CA GLY A 677 21.09 -41.46 46.16
C GLY A 677 22.13 -42.18 47.04
N ASP A 678 21.75 -42.37 48.29
CA ASP A 678 22.50 -43.15 49.30
C ASP A 678 22.22 -44.66 49.14
N PRO A 679 22.90 -45.57 49.87
CA PRO A 679 22.65 -47.02 49.76
C PRO A 679 21.17 -47.42 49.90
N ALA A 680 20.41 -46.74 50.75
CA ALA A 680 18.96 -46.95 50.89
C ALA A 680 18.16 -46.63 49.61
N ALA A 681 18.64 -45.74 48.74
CA ALA A 681 18.02 -45.45 47.44
C ALA A 681 18.32 -46.55 46.41
N THR A 682 19.48 -47.20 46.50
CA THR A 682 19.83 -48.38 45.70
C THR A 682 18.88 -49.53 46.05
N ASP A 683 18.67 -49.78 47.34
CA ASP A 683 17.75 -50.82 47.84
C ASP A 683 16.31 -50.57 47.38
N GLN A 684 15.88 -49.31 47.27
CA GLN A 684 14.56 -48.94 46.74
C GLN A 684 14.40 -49.32 45.28
N VAL A 685 15.39 -49.02 44.45
CA VAL A 685 15.36 -49.39 43.02
C VAL A 685 15.36 -50.92 42.87
N ASP A 686 16.15 -51.62 43.69
CA ASP A 686 16.22 -53.09 43.66
C ASP A 686 14.90 -53.73 44.12
N ARG A 687 14.22 -53.17 45.12
CA ARG A 687 12.87 -53.62 45.52
C ARG A 687 11.84 -53.44 44.42
N VAL A 688 11.83 -52.29 43.74
CA VAL A 688 10.91 -52.02 42.61
C VAL A 688 11.15 -53.03 41.48
N VAL A 689 12.41 -53.23 41.08
CA VAL A 689 12.76 -54.17 40.00
C VAL A 689 12.44 -55.62 40.38
N THR A 690 12.79 -56.04 41.60
CA THR A 690 12.53 -57.42 42.06
C THR A 690 11.04 -57.71 42.16
N THR A 691 10.24 -56.75 42.64
CA THR A 691 8.78 -56.91 42.74
C THR A 691 8.14 -56.96 41.34
N LEU A 692 8.63 -56.18 40.38
CA LEU A 692 8.20 -56.28 38.98
C LEU A 692 8.56 -57.65 38.36
N GLU A 693 9.76 -58.16 38.63
CA GLU A 693 10.16 -59.49 38.13
C GLU A 693 9.28 -60.59 38.71
N ARG A 694 8.94 -60.52 40.00
CA ARG A 694 7.97 -61.45 40.60
C ARG A 694 6.60 -61.32 39.93
N ALA A 695 6.13 -60.10 39.69
CA ALA A 695 4.84 -59.87 39.02
C ALA A 695 4.78 -60.45 37.60
N ARG A 696 5.89 -60.42 36.85
CA ARG A 696 5.95 -60.88 35.45
C ARG A 696 6.26 -62.36 35.28
N TYR A 697 7.01 -62.97 36.21
CA TYR A 697 7.62 -64.29 36.00
C TYR A 697 7.32 -65.31 37.10
N ALA A 698 6.67 -64.94 38.21
CA ALA A 698 6.31 -65.91 39.25
C ALA A 698 5.11 -66.79 38.80
N PRO A 699 5.13 -68.12 39.05
CA PRO A 699 4.03 -69.02 38.67
C PRO A 699 2.71 -68.75 39.42
N ASP A 700 2.80 -68.20 40.63
CA ASP A 700 1.67 -67.77 41.45
C ASP A 700 2.09 -66.49 42.20
N PRO A 701 1.68 -65.30 41.75
CA PRO A 701 2.01 -64.06 42.41
C PRO A 701 1.19 -63.93 43.69
N ALA A 702 1.68 -64.54 44.78
CA ALA A 702 1.20 -64.22 46.12
C ALA A 702 1.26 -62.69 46.34
N VAL A 703 0.38 -62.18 47.21
CA VAL A 703 0.20 -60.75 47.58
C VAL A 703 1.50 -59.95 47.37
N LEU A 704 1.52 -59.12 46.32
CA LEU A 704 2.71 -58.35 45.96
C LEU A 704 2.78 -57.10 46.82
N PRO A 705 3.97 -56.75 47.37
CA PRO A 705 4.13 -55.54 48.16
C PRO A 705 3.83 -54.31 47.30
N ASP A 706 3.25 -53.28 47.91
CA ASP A 706 3.06 -51.99 47.26
C ASP A 706 4.42 -51.31 47.04
N ILE A 707 4.66 -50.86 45.81
CA ILE A 707 5.89 -50.19 45.40
C ILE A 707 5.69 -48.69 45.14
N GLY A 708 4.48 -48.16 45.34
CA GLY A 708 4.16 -46.76 45.06
C GLY A 708 5.06 -45.76 45.80
N ASP A 709 5.26 -45.97 47.11
CA ASP A 709 6.12 -45.10 47.93
C ASP A 709 7.59 -45.12 47.47
N ASP A 710 8.09 -46.29 47.05
CA ASP A 710 9.45 -46.44 46.54
C ASP A 710 9.60 -45.76 45.16
N VAL A 711 8.60 -45.88 44.28
CA VAL A 711 8.55 -45.19 42.98
C VAL A 711 8.51 -43.66 43.15
N ASP A 712 7.67 -43.16 44.05
CA ASP A 712 7.56 -41.73 44.32
C ASP A 712 8.83 -41.16 44.98
N ALA A 713 9.50 -41.93 45.83
CA ALA A 713 10.80 -41.55 46.39
C ALA A 713 11.88 -41.44 45.29
N ILE A 714 11.94 -42.40 44.36
CA ILE A 714 12.86 -42.37 43.21
C ILE A 714 12.58 -41.14 42.34
N LEU A 715 11.31 -40.90 41.98
CA LEU A 715 10.91 -39.75 41.18
C LEU A 715 11.17 -38.42 41.89
N GLY A 716 10.99 -38.36 43.21
CA GLY A 716 11.29 -37.17 44.02
C GLY A 716 12.78 -36.80 43.97
N ARG A 717 13.67 -37.79 44.08
CA ARG A 717 15.13 -37.57 43.91
C ARG A 717 15.47 -37.15 42.49
N ALA A 718 14.91 -37.85 41.51
CA ALA A 718 15.08 -37.56 40.10
C ALA A 718 14.67 -36.11 39.79
N ARG A 719 13.52 -35.63 40.31
CA ARG A 719 13.06 -34.23 40.15
C ARG A 719 14.01 -33.22 40.79
N ARG A 720 14.48 -33.48 42.01
CA ARG A 720 15.42 -32.59 42.73
C ARG A 720 16.75 -32.43 42.01
N SER A 721 17.20 -33.43 41.24
CA SER A 721 18.43 -33.36 40.44
C SER A 721 18.32 -32.51 39.17
N ARG A 722 17.13 -32.03 38.79
CA ARG A 722 16.89 -31.35 37.49
C ARG A 722 16.67 -29.84 37.63
N THR A 723 16.99 -29.11 36.57
CA THR A 723 16.79 -27.65 36.43
C THR A 723 15.30 -27.27 36.48
N THR A 724 14.99 -26.06 36.94
CA THR A 724 13.62 -25.51 37.08
C THR A 724 12.81 -25.63 35.79
N GLY A 725 13.40 -25.35 34.61
CA GLY A 725 12.70 -25.47 33.32
C GLY A 725 12.27 -26.90 32.96
N ARG A 726 13.08 -27.92 33.29
CA ARG A 726 12.71 -29.33 33.08
C ARG A 726 11.62 -29.79 34.04
N ARG A 727 11.61 -29.27 35.27
CA ARG A 727 10.54 -29.55 36.25
C ARG A 727 9.21 -28.97 35.78
N ALA A 728 9.21 -27.72 35.31
CA ALA A 728 8.02 -27.08 34.76
C ALA A 728 7.49 -27.81 33.52
N ARG A 729 8.37 -28.23 32.61
CA ARG A 729 7.99 -29.02 31.42
C ARG A 729 7.37 -30.38 31.77
N ALA A 730 7.94 -31.09 32.74
CA ALA A 730 7.39 -32.38 33.19
C ALA A 730 6.01 -32.25 33.87
N LEU A 731 5.75 -31.10 34.51
CA LEU A 731 4.46 -30.80 35.15
C LEU A 731 3.40 -30.39 34.13
N LEU A 732 3.74 -29.48 33.22
CA LEU A 732 2.81 -28.89 32.25
C LEU A 732 2.55 -29.81 31.04
N TRP A 733 3.45 -30.74 30.73
CA TRP A 733 3.41 -31.51 29.49
C TRP A 733 3.72 -33.01 29.66
N PRO A 734 2.98 -33.76 30.51
CA PRO A 734 3.25 -35.17 30.78
C PRO A 734 2.99 -36.08 29.57
N VAL A 735 3.89 -37.04 29.28
CA VAL A 735 3.72 -38.04 28.21
C VAL A 735 2.43 -38.84 28.36
N GLU A 736 2.05 -39.22 29.58
CA GLU A 736 0.84 -39.99 29.89
C GLU A 736 -0.44 -39.26 29.46
N GLY A 737 -0.54 -37.95 29.73
CA GLY A 737 -1.68 -37.13 29.32
C GLY A 737 -1.81 -37.04 27.80
N ARG A 738 -0.66 -36.94 27.10
CA ARG A 738 -0.65 -36.91 25.62
C ARG A 738 -1.10 -38.23 25.00
N ARG A 739 -0.63 -39.37 25.53
CA ARG A 739 -1.03 -40.70 25.06
C ARG A 739 -2.50 -40.98 25.35
N ALA A 740 -2.97 -40.62 26.55
CA ALA A 740 -4.37 -40.75 26.93
C ALA A 740 -5.30 -39.95 26.02
N TRP A 741 -4.91 -38.71 25.69
CA TRP A 741 -5.67 -37.86 24.78
C TRP A 741 -5.66 -38.40 23.35
N SER A 742 -4.51 -38.85 22.84
CA SER A 742 -4.44 -39.43 21.48
C SER A 742 -5.28 -40.70 21.34
N ASP A 743 -5.30 -41.55 22.38
CA ASP A 743 -6.06 -42.80 22.37
C ASP A 743 -7.56 -42.58 22.59
N GLY A 744 -7.92 -41.56 23.37
CA GLY A 744 -9.31 -41.12 23.51
C GLY A 744 -9.85 -40.57 22.20
N TRP A 745 -9.05 -39.77 21.49
CA TRP A 745 -9.41 -39.23 20.18
C TRP A 745 -9.57 -40.31 19.12
N ARG A 746 -8.65 -41.29 19.04
CA ARG A 746 -8.78 -42.43 18.13
C ARG A 746 -10.06 -43.23 18.36
N ARG A 747 -10.40 -43.50 19.63
CA ARG A 747 -11.66 -44.19 19.98
C ARG A 747 -12.91 -43.40 19.63
N LEU A 748 -12.83 -42.07 19.65
CA LEU A 748 -13.91 -41.18 19.22
C LEU A 748 -14.05 -41.16 17.70
N THR A 749 -12.94 -41.13 16.97
CA THR A 749 -12.95 -41.17 15.50
C THR A 749 -13.36 -42.54 14.95
N ASP A 750 -12.97 -43.64 15.61
CA ASP A 750 -13.35 -45.01 15.22
C ASP A 750 -14.84 -45.32 15.49
N ARG A 751 -15.51 -44.49 16.31
CA ARG A 751 -16.96 -44.59 16.58
C ARG A 751 -17.82 -43.72 15.66
N LEU A 752 -17.21 -42.90 14.81
CA LEU A 752 -17.94 -42.12 13.81
C LEU A 752 -18.15 -42.96 12.55
N PRO A 753 -19.40 -43.14 12.06
CA PRO A 753 -19.75 -44.09 11.00
C PRO A 753 -19.30 -43.70 9.59
N PHE A 754 -18.30 -42.84 9.43
CA PHE A 754 -17.77 -42.41 8.13
C PHE A 754 -16.28 -42.77 8.00
N ALA A 755 -16.00 -44.06 7.90
CA ALA A 755 -14.74 -44.58 7.36
C ALA A 755 -15.00 -45.95 6.71
N GLY A 756 -15.67 -45.91 5.56
CA GLY A 756 -16.00 -47.08 4.75
C GLY A 756 -15.97 -46.76 3.27
N ARG A 757 -14.85 -46.25 2.77
CA ARG A 757 -14.21 -46.48 1.46
C ARG A 757 -13.14 -45.45 1.18
#